data_AF-A0A3S1KAT4-F1
#
_entry.id   AF-A0A3S1KAT4-F1
#
_cell.length_a   1.000
_cell.length_b   1.000
_cell.length_c   1.000
_cell.angle_alpha   90.00
_cell.angle_beta   90.00
_cell.angle_gamma   90.00
#
_symmetry.space_group_name_H-M   'P 1'
#
loop_
_entity.id
_entity.type
_entity.pdbx_description
1 polymer ?
#
loop_
_entity_poly.entity_id
_entity_poly.type
_entity_poly.pdbx_seq_one_letter_code
_entity_poly.pdbx_strand_id
1 'polypeptide(L)'
;MVNPFEKRATEYLQQDEAFLAVVTPEPLSTFFEKPAQEGRLYDRLAMVIGTPGSGKTTLARLFKFSTLRILLRNRGFETYKNLIDGLSACNAIKDGHPAVIGCRISLESEYREFWEFPYPDTLKASLTVALLQARAVLAWLRDAQAAGIALEDIEIVARPDADAALEAIGGTNGVGLQSRARAMETAIYEISAALVPPEIDEVEQDAAATAYRPLDVIDAFRVNDGNQSLQVTPLVVFDDAHYLHPSQLLALQRWLARRELRVARWILTRLDALAPSDVLIEGQNVFEEVEPGLKRAREVTTIWMQSSEGRANQRRAFRKMAKDMAGRYLSQMEVFNRRGLNTLGDLLSTHVDTLPPSKAEKLAKKVDATQRRYSITAERRANLEREVADYLDKAGENSDDLKLSILSILLERYANRTPQRGLFEDEPEVEGEPSRPLTAGSAVADGAKIHLLHQFDRPYYYGIDALCDASSENAEQFLHLAARLVAQSETQLIRSKSPTLSSQVQHNLLRARADEMIRGWDFPLHHLVRRLSKGIADQCIAKSLEGNASLNGGANAFGIPQEEFDQIPKQYPDLAKILQFGVAYNAFVLIPNHSAKNRNWCLVELSGVLLIRNGLTLKRGGFLERRVHDLVRLTEEAS
;
A
#
# COMPACT_ATOMS: atom_id res chain seq x y z
N MET A 1 -6.03 6.79 -28.09
CA MET A 1 -5.70 5.55 -27.36
C MET A 1 -5.85 5.82 -25.88
N VAL A 2 -6.27 4.85 -25.08
CA VAL A 2 -6.50 5.04 -23.64
C VAL A 2 -5.18 4.86 -22.89
N ASN A 3 -4.83 5.80 -22.02
CA ASN A 3 -3.62 5.72 -21.19
C ASN A 3 -3.74 4.56 -20.18
N PRO A 4 -2.89 3.51 -20.23
CA PRO A 4 -2.97 2.37 -19.33
C PRO A 4 -2.72 2.74 -17.86
N PHE A 5 -2.06 3.87 -17.59
CA PHE A 5 -1.85 4.37 -16.22
C PHE A 5 -3.12 4.98 -15.58
N GLU A 6 -4.13 5.36 -16.38
CA GLU A 6 -5.38 5.95 -15.86
C GLU A 6 -6.44 4.90 -15.49
N LYS A 7 -6.35 3.69 -16.04
CA LYS A 7 -7.22 2.57 -15.68
C LYS A 7 -6.63 1.83 -14.48
N ARG A 8 -7.48 1.25 -13.61
CA ARG A 8 -7.08 0.16 -12.69
C ARG A 8 -6.71 -1.07 -13.52
N ALA A 9 -5.57 -1.02 -14.20
CA ALA A 9 -5.38 -1.79 -15.41
C ALA A 9 -5.39 -3.30 -15.17
N THR A 10 -4.89 -3.81 -14.05
CA THR A 10 -4.82 -5.27 -13.83
C THR A 10 -6.16 -5.95 -13.56
N GLU A 11 -7.13 -5.26 -12.94
CA GLU A 11 -8.44 -5.82 -12.60
C GLU A 11 -9.40 -5.86 -13.80
N TYR A 12 -9.26 -4.93 -14.74
CA TYR A 12 -10.09 -4.88 -15.95
C TYR A 12 -9.53 -5.67 -17.14
N LEU A 13 -8.29 -6.16 -17.05
CA LEU A 13 -7.68 -6.99 -18.11
C LEU A 13 -8.25 -8.41 -18.05
N GLN A 14 -9.37 -8.69 -18.70
CA GLN A 14 -10.00 -10.02 -18.64
C GLN A 14 -9.12 -11.16 -19.19
N GLN A 15 -8.24 -10.87 -20.15
CA GLN A 15 -7.32 -11.85 -20.73
C GLN A 15 -6.07 -12.02 -19.86
N ASP A 16 -5.68 -13.26 -19.59
CA ASP A 16 -4.56 -13.61 -18.72
C ASP A 16 -3.22 -13.22 -19.35
N GLU A 17 -3.05 -13.28 -20.68
CA GLU A 17 -1.83 -12.83 -21.37
C GLU A 17 -1.60 -11.32 -21.18
N ALA A 18 -2.65 -10.52 -21.37
CA ALA A 18 -2.56 -9.07 -21.22
C ALA A 18 -2.32 -8.68 -19.75
N PHE A 19 -2.89 -9.43 -18.81
CA PHE A 19 -2.62 -9.31 -17.39
C PHE A 19 -1.14 -9.62 -17.07
N LEU A 20 -0.61 -10.76 -17.51
CA LEU A 20 0.78 -11.16 -17.23
C LEU A 20 1.81 -10.18 -17.79
N ALA A 21 1.49 -9.50 -18.90
CA ALA A 21 2.37 -8.50 -19.51
C ALA A 21 2.64 -7.28 -18.60
N VAL A 22 1.74 -6.97 -17.66
CA VAL A 22 1.82 -5.75 -16.83
C VAL A 22 2.14 -6.03 -15.36
N VAL A 23 2.23 -7.30 -14.94
CA VAL A 23 2.44 -7.69 -13.54
C VAL A 23 3.91 -7.82 -13.20
N THR A 24 4.27 -7.32 -12.02
CA THR A 24 5.63 -7.34 -11.48
C THR A 24 5.79 -8.43 -10.40
N PRO A 25 6.93 -9.14 -10.33
CA PRO A 25 7.15 -10.23 -9.38
C PRO A 25 7.47 -9.79 -7.94
N GLU A 26 7.89 -8.54 -7.72
CA GLU A 26 8.39 -8.04 -6.42
C GLU A 26 7.43 -8.26 -5.22
N PRO A 27 6.09 -8.14 -5.34
CA PRO A 27 5.21 -8.40 -4.21
C PRO A 27 5.23 -9.87 -3.74
N LEU A 28 5.55 -10.82 -4.62
CA LEU A 28 5.66 -12.24 -4.25
C LEU A 28 6.81 -12.45 -3.27
N SER A 29 8.00 -11.95 -3.60
CA SER A 29 9.17 -12.06 -2.71
C SER A 29 9.02 -11.23 -1.44
N THR A 30 8.37 -10.08 -1.53
CA THR A 30 8.20 -9.18 -0.38
C THR A 30 7.22 -9.73 0.66
N PHE A 31 6.10 -10.33 0.22
CA PHE A 31 4.98 -10.65 1.12
C PHE A 31 4.63 -12.15 1.21
N PHE A 32 4.88 -12.95 0.16
CA PHE A 32 4.38 -14.33 0.06
C PHE A 32 5.48 -15.38 0.18
N GLU A 33 6.72 -15.08 -0.23
CA GLU A 33 7.83 -16.04 -0.27
C GLU A 33 8.12 -16.66 1.10
N LYS A 34 8.31 -15.83 2.14
CA LYS A 34 8.58 -16.33 3.50
C LYS A 34 7.43 -17.20 4.05
N PRO A 35 6.16 -16.74 4.06
CA PRO A 35 5.04 -17.62 4.45
C PRO A 35 4.92 -18.89 3.62
N ALA A 36 5.24 -18.85 2.32
CA ALA A 36 5.18 -20.01 1.44
C ALA A 36 6.27 -21.04 1.73
N GLN A 37 7.51 -20.60 1.95
CA GLN A 37 8.64 -21.47 2.29
C GLN A 37 8.45 -22.16 3.64
N GLU A 38 7.79 -21.47 4.58
CA GLU A 38 7.44 -22.03 5.88
C GLU A 38 6.16 -22.89 5.86
N GLY A 39 5.54 -23.11 4.69
CA GLY A 39 4.29 -23.86 4.51
C GLY A 39 3.02 -23.13 4.98
N ARG A 40 3.20 -22.03 5.72
CA ARG A 40 2.16 -21.20 6.36
C ARG A 40 1.16 -20.56 5.41
N LEU A 41 1.49 -20.45 4.13
CA LEU A 41 0.62 -19.91 3.10
C LEU A 41 -0.44 -20.92 2.62
N TYR A 42 -0.17 -22.23 2.79
CA TYR A 42 -1.03 -23.30 2.26
C TYR A 42 -1.62 -24.20 3.35
N ASP A 43 -0.98 -24.28 4.52
CA ASP A 43 -1.39 -25.19 5.61
C ASP A 43 -2.53 -24.65 6.50
N ARG A 44 -2.76 -23.34 6.47
CA ARG A 44 -3.69 -22.64 7.38
C ARG A 44 -4.30 -21.41 6.73
N LEU A 45 -5.24 -20.76 7.42
CA LEU A 45 -5.86 -19.53 6.92
C LEU A 45 -4.81 -18.42 6.77
N ALA A 46 -4.66 -17.88 5.56
CA ALA A 46 -3.89 -16.67 5.32
C ALA A 46 -4.81 -15.43 5.22
N MET A 47 -4.60 -14.45 6.08
CA MET A 47 -5.28 -13.15 6.06
C MET A 47 -4.38 -12.14 5.36
N VAL A 48 -4.71 -11.75 4.14
CA VAL A 48 -3.97 -10.74 3.38
C VAL A 48 -4.68 -9.40 3.51
N ILE A 49 -4.05 -8.48 4.23
CA ILE A 49 -4.64 -7.20 4.63
C ILE A 49 -3.88 -6.09 3.94
N GLY A 50 -4.61 -5.16 3.30
CA GLY A 50 -3.97 -3.96 2.79
C GLY A 50 -4.92 -2.89 2.30
N THR A 51 -4.40 -1.67 2.11
CA THR A 51 -5.17 -0.52 1.62
C THR A 51 -5.75 -0.79 0.22
N PRO A 52 -6.78 -0.04 -0.22
CA PRO A 52 -7.16 0.00 -1.63
C PRO A 52 -5.93 0.25 -2.52
N GLY A 53 -5.84 -0.42 -3.67
CA GLY A 53 -4.74 -0.23 -4.61
C GLY A 53 -3.41 -0.89 -4.27
N SER A 54 -3.34 -1.69 -3.21
CA SER A 54 -2.10 -2.36 -2.78
C SER A 54 -1.70 -3.56 -3.64
N GLY A 55 -2.56 -4.02 -4.56
CA GLY A 55 -2.29 -5.16 -5.42
C GLY A 55 -2.77 -6.53 -4.90
N LYS A 56 -3.60 -6.58 -3.84
CA LYS A 56 -4.19 -7.83 -3.29
C LYS A 56 -4.82 -8.70 -4.38
N THR A 57 -5.77 -8.13 -5.12
CA THR A 57 -6.50 -8.82 -6.19
C THR A 57 -5.59 -9.24 -7.35
N THR A 58 -4.57 -8.44 -7.65
CA THR A 58 -3.55 -8.79 -8.65
C THR A 58 -2.76 -10.02 -8.20
N LEU A 59 -2.36 -10.09 -6.93
CA LEU A 59 -1.70 -11.26 -6.37
C LEU A 59 -2.62 -12.48 -6.38
N ALA A 60 -3.87 -12.36 -5.94
CA ALA A 60 -4.84 -13.47 -5.97
C ALA A 60 -4.97 -14.08 -7.37
N ARG A 61 -4.99 -13.25 -8.41
CA ARG A 61 -5.11 -13.71 -9.79
C ARG A 61 -3.89 -14.49 -10.27
N LEU A 62 -2.67 -14.14 -9.83
CA LEU A 62 -1.45 -14.88 -10.22
C LEU A 62 -1.49 -16.36 -9.81
N PHE A 63 -2.21 -16.70 -8.74
CA PHE A 63 -2.31 -18.07 -8.24
C PHE A 63 -3.43 -18.88 -8.91
N LYS A 64 -4.22 -18.28 -9.82
CA LYS A 64 -5.22 -19.02 -10.59
C LYS A 64 -4.56 -20.06 -11.48
N PHE A 65 -5.20 -21.23 -11.59
CA PHE A 65 -4.67 -22.32 -12.39
C PHE A 65 -4.48 -21.95 -13.88
N SER A 66 -5.47 -21.27 -14.48
CA SER A 66 -5.38 -20.78 -15.86
C SER A 66 -4.19 -19.84 -16.07
N THR A 67 -4.00 -18.91 -15.14
CA THR A 67 -2.93 -17.91 -15.21
C THR A 67 -1.55 -18.56 -15.09
N LEU A 68 -1.36 -19.52 -14.17
CA LEU A 68 -0.12 -20.30 -14.06
C LEU A 68 0.17 -21.08 -15.34
N ARG A 69 -0.85 -21.71 -15.94
CA ARG A 69 -0.72 -22.47 -17.19
C ARG A 69 -0.31 -21.58 -18.38
N ILE A 70 -0.95 -20.44 -18.54
CA ILE A 70 -0.63 -19.47 -19.60
C ILE A 70 0.79 -18.93 -19.42
N LEU A 71 1.20 -18.63 -18.18
CA LEU A 71 2.56 -18.22 -17.87
C LEU A 71 3.59 -19.30 -18.26
N LEU A 72 3.35 -20.55 -17.87
CA LEU A 72 4.26 -21.66 -18.15
C LEU A 72 4.32 -22.04 -19.63
N ARG A 73 3.22 -21.88 -20.38
CA ARG A 73 3.22 -22.03 -21.85
C ARG A 73 4.14 -21.01 -22.52
N ASN A 74 4.26 -19.83 -21.92
CA ASN A 74 5.10 -18.74 -22.39
C ASN A 74 6.47 -18.66 -21.68
N ARG A 75 6.92 -19.73 -21.01
CA ARG A 75 8.19 -19.76 -20.25
C ARG A 75 9.45 -19.46 -21.06
N GLY A 76 9.38 -19.54 -22.40
CA GLY A 76 10.48 -19.20 -23.29
C GLY A 76 10.75 -17.70 -23.43
N PHE A 77 9.83 -16.84 -22.99
CA PHE A 77 10.02 -15.39 -23.03
C PHE A 77 10.73 -14.89 -21.76
N GLU A 78 11.87 -14.21 -21.92
CA GLU A 78 12.66 -13.65 -20.82
C GLU A 78 11.85 -12.72 -19.89
N THR A 79 10.86 -12.01 -20.43
CA THR A 79 9.96 -11.11 -19.66
C THR A 79 9.22 -11.82 -18.52
N TYR A 80 8.99 -13.14 -18.64
CA TYR A 80 8.25 -13.94 -17.67
C TYR A 80 9.13 -14.71 -16.68
N LYS A 81 10.43 -14.80 -16.94
CA LYS A 81 11.37 -15.60 -16.13
C LYS A 81 11.34 -15.20 -14.65
N ASN A 82 11.48 -13.92 -14.35
CA ASN A 82 11.45 -13.42 -12.97
C ASN A 82 10.11 -13.68 -12.26
N LEU A 83 9.00 -13.72 -13.02
CA LEU A 83 7.68 -14.02 -12.46
C LEU A 83 7.52 -15.52 -12.17
N ILE A 84 8.02 -16.38 -13.05
CA ILE A 84 8.08 -17.83 -12.83
C ILE A 84 8.96 -18.13 -11.61
N ASP A 85 10.13 -17.49 -11.50
CA ASP A 85 11.04 -17.66 -10.36
C ASP A 85 10.36 -17.25 -9.05
N GLY A 86 9.67 -16.10 -9.03
CA GLY A 86 8.93 -15.64 -7.85
C GLY A 86 7.79 -16.58 -7.44
N LEU A 87 7.03 -17.11 -8.40
CA LEU A 87 5.95 -18.07 -8.14
C LEU A 87 6.49 -19.45 -7.71
N SER A 88 7.65 -19.84 -8.22
CA SER A 88 8.36 -21.05 -7.80
C SER A 88 8.87 -20.92 -6.37
N ALA A 89 9.45 -19.78 -6.01
CA ALA A 89 9.86 -19.45 -4.65
C ALA A 89 8.67 -19.44 -3.67
N CYS A 90 7.47 -19.11 -4.16
CA CYS A 90 6.22 -19.21 -3.41
C CYS A 90 5.57 -20.61 -3.44
N ASN A 91 6.23 -21.64 -3.96
CA ASN A 91 5.70 -23.01 -4.10
C ASN A 91 4.40 -23.14 -4.93
N ALA A 92 4.06 -22.12 -5.75
CA ALA A 92 2.93 -22.18 -6.67
C ALA A 92 3.26 -22.96 -7.96
N ILE A 93 4.55 -23.04 -8.29
CA ILE A 93 5.10 -23.79 -9.43
C ILE A 93 6.15 -24.76 -8.88
N LYS A 94 6.11 -26.02 -9.30
CA LYS A 94 7.10 -27.05 -8.97
C LYS A 94 7.45 -27.84 -10.22
N ASP A 95 8.74 -28.06 -10.45
CA ASP A 95 9.25 -28.83 -11.60
C ASP A 95 8.72 -28.35 -12.96
N GLY A 96 8.44 -27.04 -13.09
CA GLY A 96 7.90 -26.45 -14.32
C GLY A 96 6.40 -26.70 -14.54
N HIS A 97 5.68 -27.19 -13.54
CA HIS A 97 4.24 -27.43 -13.54
C HIS A 97 3.53 -26.63 -12.44
N PRO A 98 2.23 -26.28 -12.59
CA PRO A 98 1.45 -25.72 -11.50
C PRO A 98 1.40 -26.71 -10.33
N ALA A 99 1.70 -26.24 -9.12
CA ALA A 99 1.58 -27.02 -7.89
C ALA A 99 0.25 -26.77 -7.16
N VAL A 100 -0.49 -25.73 -7.58
CA VAL A 100 -1.75 -25.31 -7.00
C VAL A 100 -2.83 -25.19 -8.06
N ILE A 101 -4.07 -25.56 -7.72
CA ILE A 101 -5.28 -25.22 -8.46
C ILE A 101 -5.99 -24.09 -7.69
N GLY A 102 -5.56 -22.86 -7.96
CA GLY A 102 -6.13 -21.68 -7.32
C GLY A 102 -7.40 -21.20 -8.01
N CYS A 103 -8.36 -20.74 -7.22
CA CYS A 103 -9.51 -19.98 -7.68
C CYS A 103 -9.72 -18.72 -6.81
N ARG A 104 -10.41 -17.72 -7.38
CA ARG A 104 -10.78 -16.48 -6.69
C ARG A 104 -12.30 -16.36 -6.64
N ILE A 105 -12.83 -16.08 -5.46
CA ILE A 105 -14.23 -15.73 -5.21
C ILE A 105 -14.26 -14.28 -4.73
N SER A 106 -14.91 -13.40 -5.49
CA SER A 106 -15.17 -12.01 -5.10
C SER A 106 -16.33 -12.00 -4.11
N LEU A 107 -16.13 -11.53 -2.88
CA LEU A 107 -17.18 -11.40 -1.87
C LEU A 107 -17.93 -10.08 -2.05
N GLU A 108 -18.75 -10.01 -3.10
CA GLU A 108 -19.54 -8.83 -3.44
C GLU A 108 -20.81 -8.69 -2.58
N SER A 109 -21.60 -7.64 -2.83
CA SER A 109 -22.74 -7.24 -1.99
C SER A 109 -23.79 -8.34 -1.80
N GLU A 110 -23.94 -9.26 -2.76
CA GLU A 110 -24.88 -10.39 -2.67
C GLU A 110 -24.66 -11.25 -1.41
N TYR A 111 -23.42 -11.41 -0.94
CA TYR A 111 -23.14 -12.19 0.27
C TYR A 111 -23.61 -11.48 1.55
N ARG A 112 -23.63 -10.15 1.51
CA ARG A 112 -24.09 -9.33 2.63
C ARG A 112 -25.61 -9.41 2.76
N GLU A 113 -26.34 -9.53 1.66
CA GLU A 113 -27.81 -9.60 1.65
C GLU A 113 -28.32 -10.78 2.49
N PHE A 114 -27.62 -11.92 2.50
CA PHE A 114 -27.96 -13.06 3.39
C PHE A 114 -27.99 -12.69 4.87
N TRP A 115 -27.26 -11.66 5.28
CA TRP A 115 -27.24 -11.22 6.66
C TRP A 115 -28.53 -10.51 7.08
N GLU A 116 -29.26 -9.94 6.13
CA GLU A 116 -30.49 -9.19 6.36
C GLU A 116 -31.72 -10.10 6.52
N PHE A 117 -31.61 -11.40 6.24
CA PHE A 117 -32.72 -12.34 6.40
C PHE A 117 -33.19 -12.46 7.85
N PRO A 118 -34.47 -12.77 8.11
CA PRO A 118 -35.00 -12.96 9.46
C PRO A 118 -34.64 -14.34 10.06
N TYR A 119 -33.46 -14.88 9.73
CA TYR A 119 -32.99 -16.17 10.23
C TYR A 119 -32.02 -16.02 11.41
N PRO A 120 -31.87 -17.06 12.26
CA PRO A 120 -30.80 -17.11 13.25
C PRO A 120 -29.42 -16.98 12.59
N ASP A 121 -28.49 -16.32 13.28
CA ASP A 121 -27.11 -16.10 12.80
C ASP A 121 -26.39 -17.41 12.42
N THR A 122 -26.71 -18.51 13.11
CA THR A 122 -26.17 -19.85 12.82
C THR A 122 -26.61 -20.36 11.45
N LEU A 123 -27.88 -20.20 11.10
CA LEU A 123 -28.43 -20.63 9.81
C LEU A 123 -27.87 -19.74 8.68
N LYS A 124 -27.84 -18.42 8.88
CA LYS A 124 -27.21 -17.47 7.95
C LYS A 124 -25.76 -17.83 7.65
N ALA A 125 -24.98 -18.14 8.69
CA ALA A 125 -23.59 -18.53 8.56
C ALA A 125 -23.44 -19.85 7.80
N SER A 126 -24.28 -20.86 8.12
CA SER A 126 -24.30 -22.14 7.41
C SER A 126 -24.62 -22.00 5.92
N LEU A 127 -25.65 -21.23 5.56
CA LEU A 127 -26.02 -20.95 4.16
C LEU A 127 -24.89 -20.22 3.41
N THR A 128 -24.29 -19.21 4.04
CA THR A 128 -23.15 -18.48 3.46
C THR A 128 -21.97 -19.42 3.20
N VAL A 129 -21.61 -20.26 4.17
CA VAL A 129 -20.52 -21.24 4.04
C VAL A 129 -20.82 -22.25 2.94
N ALA A 130 -22.04 -22.78 2.88
CA ALA A 130 -22.47 -23.71 1.85
C ALA A 130 -22.35 -23.11 0.44
N LEU A 131 -22.81 -21.86 0.25
CA LEU A 131 -22.71 -21.13 -1.01
C LEU A 131 -21.26 -20.91 -1.43
N LEU A 132 -20.42 -20.45 -0.51
CA LEU A 132 -18.99 -20.23 -0.76
C LEU A 132 -18.27 -21.51 -1.16
N GLN A 133 -18.61 -22.64 -0.52
CA GLN A 133 -18.06 -23.94 -0.86
C GLN A 133 -18.50 -24.41 -2.25
N ALA A 134 -19.77 -24.24 -2.61
CA ALA A 134 -20.28 -24.57 -3.95
C ALA A 134 -19.59 -23.73 -5.02
N ARG A 135 -19.47 -22.42 -4.79
CA ARG A 135 -18.76 -21.49 -5.68
C ARG A 135 -17.28 -21.79 -5.79
N ALA A 136 -16.62 -22.27 -4.73
CA ALA A 136 -15.22 -22.67 -4.79
C ALA A 136 -15.01 -23.87 -5.73
N VAL A 137 -15.85 -24.91 -5.61
CA VAL A 137 -15.83 -26.06 -6.51
C VAL A 137 -16.06 -25.64 -7.95
N LEU A 138 -17.10 -24.84 -8.21
CA LEU A 138 -17.40 -24.35 -9.55
C LEU A 138 -16.28 -23.46 -10.11
N ALA A 139 -15.62 -22.66 -9.27
CA ALA A 139 -14.54 -21.79 -9.69
C ALA A 139 -13.24 -22.57 -10.03
N TRP A 140 -12.87 -23.59 -9.24
CA TRP A 140 -11.74 -24.47 -9.58
C TRP A 140 -11.94 -25.17 -10.92
N LEU A 141 -13.11 -25.78 -11.12
CA LEU A 141 -13.44 -26.48 -12.36
C LEU A 141 -13.47 -25.53 -13.56
N ARG A 142 -14.03 -24.33 -13.39
CA ARG A 142 -14.06 -23.30 -14.45
C ARG A 142 -12.65 -22.80 -14.81
N ASP A 143 -11.80 -22.52 -13.83
CA ASP A 143 -10.42 -22.08 -14.07
C ASP A 143 -9.59 -23.22 -14.72
N ALA A 144 -9.87 -24.50 -14.40
CA ALA A 144 -9.27 -25.66 -15.07
C ALA A 144 -9.72 -25.79 -16.54
N GLN A 145 -11.02 -25.63 -16.81
CA GLN A 145 -11.54 -25.60 -18.19
C GLN A 145 -10.96 -24.45 -19.01
N ALA A 146 -10.84 -23.26 -18.41
CA ALA A 146 -10.18 -22.11 -19.04
C ALA A 146 -8.71 -22.38 -19.36
N ALA A 147 -8.05 -23.27 -18.62
CA ALA A 147 -6.70 -23.75 -18.89
C ALA A 147 -6.62 -24.86 -19.95
N GLY A 148 -7.76 -25.27 -20.52
CA GLY A 148 -7.87 -26.30 -21.55
C GLY A 148 -8.01 -27.73 -21.02
N ILE A 149 -8.34 -27.93 -19.75
CA ILE A 149 -8.55 -29.26 -19.16
C ILE A 149 -10.03 -29.63 -19.18
N ALA A 150 -10.37 -30.82 -19.66
CA ALA A 150 -11.74 -31.32 -19.66
C ALA A 150 -12.18 -31.73 -18.24
N LEU A 151 -13.48 -31.74 -17.94
CA LEU A 151 -13.96 -32.06 -16.59
C LEU A 151 -13.74 -33.53 -16.23
N GLU A 152 -13.73 -34.39 -17.24
CA GLU A 152 -13.48 -35.81 -17.16
C GLU A 152 -12.03 -36.11 -16.75
N ASP A 153 -11.12 -35.17 -17.01
CA ASP A 153 -9.70 -35.26 -16.67
C ASP A 153 -9.38 -34.70 -15.28
N ILE A 154 -10.41 -34.34 -14.51
CA ILE A 154 -10.29 -33.78 -13.16
C ILE A 154 -10.89 -34.76 -12.16
N GLU A 155 -10.09 -35.15 -11.17
CA GLU A 155 -10.52 -35.96 -10.03
C GLU A 155 -10.12 -35.28 -8.72
N ILE A 156 -10.90 -35.46 -7.66
CA ILE A 156 -10.46 -35.12 -6.29
C ILE A 156 -9.85 -36.33 -5.61
N VAL A 157 -8.81 -36.07 -4.83
CA VAL A 157 -8.30 -36.98 -3.80
C VAL A 157 -9.01 -36.62 -2.51
N ALA A 158 -9.89 -37.50 -2.05
CA ALA A 158 -10.61 -37.32 -0.80
C ALA A 158 -9.72 -37.64 0.41
N ARG A 159 -10.03 -37.02 1.55
CA ARG A 159 -9.43 -37.38 2.84
C ARG A 159 -9.78 -38.83 3.23
N PRO A 160 -8.95 -39.48 4.04
CA PRO A 160 -9.31 -40.76 4.66
C PRO A 160 -10.62 -40.61 5.45
N ASP A 161 -11.45 -41.65 5.44
CA ASP A 161 -12.72 -41.75 6.19
C ASP A 161 -13.83 -40.76 5.77
N ALA A 162 -13.78 -40.24 4.54
CA ALA A 162 -14.75 -39.28 4.00
C ALA A 162 -15.79 -39.89 3.03
N ASP A 163 -15.94 -41.22 2.97
CA ASP A 163 -16.73 -41.91 1.91
C ASP A 163 -18.18 -41.43 1.78
N ALA A 164 -18.92 -41.33 2.90
CA ALA A 164 -20.30 -40.85 2.88
C ALA A 164 -20.40 -39.36 2.49
N ALA A 165 -19.43 -38.54 2.93
CA ALA A 165 -19.39 -37.12 2.59
C ALA A 165 -18.97 -36.89 1.11
N LEU A 166 -18.19 -37.81 0.55
CA LEU A 166 -17.77 -37.79 -0.85
C LEU A 166 -18.95 -37.98 -1.80
N GLU A 167 -19.87 -38.89 -1.49
CA GLU A 167 -21.12 -39.02 -2.25
C GLU A 167 -21.97 -37.75 -2.17
N ALA A 168 -22.08 -37.14 -0.98
CA ALA A 168 -22.87 -35.93 -0.76
C ALA A 168 -22.39 -34.71 -1.57
N ILE A 169 -21.11 -34.66 -1.95
CA ILE A 169 -20.52 -33.58 -2.76
C ILE A 169 -20.48 -33.89 -4.26
N GLY A 170 -20.93 -35.07 -4.70
CA GLY A 170 -21.00 -35.45 -6.12
C GLY A 170 -19.95 -36.47 -6.58
N GLY A 171 -19.22 -37.10 -5.65
CA GLY A 171 -18.21 -38.11 -5.94
C GLY A 171 -16.83 -37.54 -6.26
N THR A 172 -15.98 -38.36 -6.88
CA THR A 172 -14.57 -37.99 -7.16
C THR A 172 -14.36 -37.25 -8.46
N ASN A 173 -15.23 -37.44 -9.46
CA ASN A 173 -15.01 -36.91 -10.82
C ASN A 173 -15.51 -35.46 -10.97
N GLY A 174 -14.85 -34.69 -11.85
CA GLY A 174 -15.16 -33.28 -12.07
C GLY A 174 -16.59 -33.00 -12.55
N VAL A 175 -17.18 -33.90 -13.33
CA VAL A 175 -18.56 -33.75 -13.85
C VAL A 175 -19.60 -33.84 -12.72
N GLY A 176 -19.47 -34.83 -11.85
CA GLY A 176 -20.33 -35.06 -10.69
C GLY A 176 -20.20 -33.94 -9.67
N LEU A 177 -18.96 -33.51 -9.39
CA LEU A 177 -18.69 -32.33 -8.55
C LEU A 177 -19.35 -31.07 -9.10
N GLN A 178 -19.23 -30.79 -10.40
CA GLN A 178 -19.87 -29.63 -11.03
C GLN A 178 -21.39 -29.69 -10.89
N SER A 179 -21.99 -30.84 -11.21
CA SER A 179 -23.44 -31.02 -11.15
C SER A 179 -23.98 -30.77 -9.74
N ARG A 180 -23.34 -31.37 -8.72
CA ARG A 180 -23.76 -31.22 -7.33
C ARG A 180 -23.55 -29.80 -6.82
N ALA A 181 -22.43 -29.17 -7.15
CA ALA A 181 -22.16 -27.78 -6.75
C ALA A 181 -23.16 -26.80 -7.38
N ARG A 182 -23.56 -26.99 -8.64
CA ARG A 182 -24.60 -26.18 -9.30
C ARG A 182 -25.97 -26.35 -8.64
N ALA A 183 -26.35 -27.59 -8.32
CA ALA A 183 -27.61 -27.86 -7.63
C ALA A 183 -27.64 -27.13 -6.28
N MET A 184 -26.54 -27.16 -5.54
CA MET A 184 -26.41 -26.47 -4.27
C MET A 184 -26.47 -24.94 -4.40
N GLU A 185 -25.73 -24.36 -5.35
CA GLU A 185 -25.77 -22.92 -5.62
C GLU A 185 -27.19 -22.47 -6.00
N THR A 186 -27.88 -23.25 -6.84
CA THR A 186 -29.25 -22.97 -7.27
C THR A 186 -30.23 -22.98 -6.09
N ALA A 187 -30.16 -24.01 -5.24
CA ALA A 187 -31.04 -24.12 -4.06
C ALA A 187 -30.87 -22.92 -3.11
N ILE A 188 -29.64 -22.49 -2.85
CA ILE A 188 -29.39 -21.32 -2.00
C ILE A 188 -29.85 -20.02 -2.68
N TYR A 189 -29.69 -19.92 -4.00
CA TYR A 189 -30.14 -18.75 -4.76
C TYR A 189 -31.66 -18.61 -4.76
N GLU A 190 -32.39 -19.73 -4.83
CA GLU A 190 -33.85 -19.78 -4.73
C GLU A 190 -34.33 -19.28 -3.36
N ILE A 191 -33.64 -19.65 -2.28
CA ILE A 191 -33.89 -19.10 -0.93
C ILE A 191 -33.69 -17.57 -0.94
N SER A 192 -32.60 -17.09 -1.54
CA SER A 192 -32.31 -15.64 -1.54
C SER A 192 -33.23 -14.81 -2.43
N ALA A 193 -33.73 -15.40 -3.52
CA ALA A 193 -34.60 -14.73 -4.49
C ALA A 193 -36.08 -14.76 -4.07
N ALA A 194 -36.43 -15.51 -3.02
CA ALA A 194 -37.80 -15.61 -2.53
C ALA A 194 -38.28 -14.26 -1.97
N LEU A 195 -39.45 -13.80 -2.43
CA LEU A 195 -40.06 -12.55 -1.95
C LEU A 195 -40.40 -12.61 -0.44
N VAL A 196 -40.72 -13.81 0.04
CA VAL A 196 -40.87 -14.14 1.45
C VAL A 196 -39.89 -15.27 1.73
N PRO A 197 -38.90 -15.09 2.62
CA PRO A 197 -37.97 -16.14 2.97
C PRO A 197 -38.72 -17.40 3.46
N PRO A 198 -38.35 -18.59 2.99
CA PRO A 198 -38.99 -19.84 3.41
C PRO A 198 -38.89 -20.06 4.93
N GLU A 199 -39.80 -20.86 5.48
CA GLU A 199 -39.77 -21.20 6.91
C GLU A 199 -38.50 -21.99 7.26
N ILE A 200 -38.01 -21.82 8.50
CA ILE A 200 -36.75 -22.45 8.94
C ILE A 200 -36.79 -23.97 8.76
N ASP A 201 -37.93 -24.58 9.09
CA ASP A 201 -38.11 -26.04 8.99
C ASP A 201 -37.99 -26.53 7.54
N GLU A 202 -38.40 -25.72 6.54
CA GLU A 202 -38.28 -26.07 5.12
C GLU A 202 -36.82 -26.01 4.65
N VAL A 203 -36.05 -25.04 5.15
CA VAL A 203 -34.62 -24.87 4.85
C VAL A 203 -33.78 -25.94 5.53
N GLU A 204 -34.10 -26.31 6.77
CA GLU A 204 -33.39 -27.36 7.53
C GLU A 204 -33.73 -28.77 7.05
N GLN A 205 -34.94 -28.99 6.52
CA GLN A 205 -35.34 -30.27 5.93
C GLN A 205 -34.68 -30.56 4.58
N ASP A 206 -34.18 -29.53 3.87
CA ASP A 206 -33.34 -29.75 2.70
C ASP A 206 -31.98 -30.29 3.13
N ALA A 207 -31.89 -31.62 3.29
CA ALA A 207 -30.69 -32.34 3.67
C ALA A 207 -29.50 -32.04 2.73
N ALA A 208 -29.76 -31.57 1.50
CA ALA A 208 -28.72 -31.13 0.58
C ALA A 208 -27.99 -29.88 1.08
N ALA A 209 -28.71 -28.94 1.73
CA ALA A 209 -28.17 -27.68 2.23
C ALA A 209 -27.21 -27.88 3.42
N THR A 210 -27.52 -28.83 4.32
CA THR A 210 -26.75 -29.08 5.56
C THR A 210 -25.56 -30.02 5.40
N ALA A 211 -25.59 -30.92 4.41
CA ALA A 211 -24.56 -31.97 4.23
C ALA A 211 -23.46 -31.60 3.22
N TYR A 212 -23.60 -30.51 2.46
CA TYR A 212 -22.63 -30.15 1.42
C TYR A 212 -21.40 -29.44 1.99
N ARG A 213 -20.29 -30.17 2.16
CA ARG A 213 -19.05 -29.68 2.77
C ARG A 213 -17.77 -30.09 2.01
N PRO A 214 -17.60 -29.70 0.74
CA PRO A 214 -16.46 -30.13 -0.06
C PRO A 214 -15.09 -29.75 0.52
N LEU A 215 -14.94 -28.62 1.21
CA LEU A 215 -13.65 -28.23 1.81
C LEU A 215 -13.24 -29.13 2.99
N ASP A 216 -14.21 -29.80 3.62
CA ASP A 216 -13.94 -30.79 4.67
C ASP A 216 -13.51 -32.14 4.09
N VAL A 217 -13.79 -32.40 2.80
CA VAL A 217 -13.56 -33.69 2.11
C VAL A 217 -12.32 -33.68 1.22
N ILE A 218 -12.08 -32.59 0.48
CA ILE A 218 -11.03 -32.52 -0.53
C ILE A 218 -9.65 -32.36 0.13
N ASP A 219 -8.72 -33.25 -0.22
CA ASP A 219 -7.30 -33.14 0.15
C ASP A 219 -6.47 -32.55 -1.01
N ALA A 220 -6.64 -33.08 -2.21
CA ALA A 220 -5.95 -32.61 -3.42
C ALA A 220 -6.82 -32.77 -4.67
N PHE A 221 -6.41 -32.17 -5.78
CA PHE A 221 -6.92 -32.50 -7.10
C PHE A 221 -5.87 -33.31 -7.87
N ARG A 222 -6.33 -34.28 -8.65
CA ARG A 222 -5.56 -34.95 -9.70
C ARG A 222 -6.06 -34.43 -11.04
N VAL A 223 -5.16 -33.86 -11.80
CA VAL A 223 -5.43 -33.24 -13.10
C VAL A 223 -4.66 -34.03 -14.16
N ASN A 224 -5.37 -34.67 -15.07
CA ASN A 224 -4.77 -35.39 -16.19
C ASN A 224 -4.61 -34.41 -17.37
N ASP A 225 -3.38 -34.18 -17.80
CA ASP A 225 -3.03 -33.32 -18.93
C ASP A 225 -2.27 -34.16 -19.96
N GLY A 226 -3.01 -34.77 -20.88
CA GLY A 226 -2.47 -35.74 -21.83
C GLY A 226 -1.87 -36.94 -21.11
N ASN A 227 -0.55 -37.12 -21.22
CA ASN A 227 0.17 -38.25 -20.62
C ASN A 227 0.68 -37.96 -19.19
N GLN A 228 0.44 -36.76 -18.65
CA GLN A 228 0.90 -36.37 -17.33
C GLN A 228 -0.28 -36.30 -16.36
N SER A 229 -0.14 -36.92 -15.18
CA SER A 229 -1.09 -36.78 -14.10
C SER A 229 -0.45 -35.92 -13.01
N LEU A 230 -1.03 -34.74 -12.77
CA LEU A 230 -0.54 -33.75 -11.83
C LEU A 230 -1.40 -33.77 -10.57
N GLN A 231 -0.78 -33.96 -9.41
CA GLN A 231 -1.44 -33.75 -8.13
C GLN A 231 -1.19 -32.31 -7.67
N VAL A 232 -2.26 -31.54 -7.53
CA VAL A 232 -2.22 -30.10 -7.24
C VAL A 232 -3.00 -29.77 -5.96
N THR A 233 -2.49 -28.81 -5.20
CA THR A 233 -3.12 -28.36 -3.96
C THR A 233 -4.25 -27.39 -4.27
N PRO A 234 -5.49 -27.62 -3.80
CA PRO A 234 -6.58 -26.66 -3.96
C PRO A 234 -6.33 -25.41 -3.14
N LEU A 235 -6.48 -24.25 -3.78
CA LEU A 235 -6.40 -22.94 -3.14
C LEU A 235 -7.68 -22.15 -3.46
N VAL A 236 -8.40 -21.71 -2.43
CA VAL A 236 -9.50 -20.76 -2.58
C VAL A 236 -9.11 -19.41 -1.98
N VAL A 237 -9.26 -18.36 -2.79
CA VAL A 237 -9.03 -16.97 -2.36
C VAL A 237 -10.37 -16.25 -2.28
N PHE A 238 -10.78 -15.90 -1.07
CA PHE A 238 -11.94 -15.07 -0.78
C PHE A 238 -11.51 -13.60 -0.80
N ASP A 239 -11.76 -12.94 -1.94
CA ASP A 239 -11.40 -11.54 -2.16
C ASP A 239 -12.51 -10.59 -1.72
N ASP A 240 -12.14 -9.33 -1.48
CA ASP A 240 -13.06 -8.26 -1.14
C ASP A 240 -13.91 -8.50 0.13
N ALA A 241 -13.38 -9.24 1.10
CA ALA A 241 -14.10 -9.65 2.32
C ALA A 241 -14.55 -8.49 3.24
N HIS A 242 -14.12 -7.26 2.93
CA HIS A 242 -14.54 -6.04 3.61
C HIS A 242 -15.98 -5.62 3.29
N TYR A 243 -16.61 -6.20 2.25
CA TYR A 243 -18.04 -5.96 1.99
C TYR A 243 -18.97 -6.80 2.87
N LEU A 244 -18.47 -7.87 3.48
CA LEU A 244 -19.24 -8.69 4.41
C LEU A 244 -19.63 -7.90 5.67
N HIS A 245 -20.73 -8.28 6.30
CA HIS A 245 -21.04 -7.78 7.63
C HIS A 245 -19.94 -8.21 8.64
N PRO A 246 -19.55 -7.38 9.64
CA PRO A 246 -18.47 -7.74 10.57
C PRO A 246 -18.65 -9.11 11.25
N SER A 247 -19.87 -9.45 11.65
CA SER A 247 -20.19 -10.77 12.22
C SER A 247 -20.06 -11.91 11.19
N GLN A 248 -20.37 -11.68 9.91
CA GLN A 248 -20.14 -12.65 8.84
C GLN A 248 -18.65 -12.89 8.64
N LEU A 249 -17.86 -11.81 8.56
CA LEU A 249 -16.41 -11.91 8.40
C LEU A 249 -15.78 -12.69 9.56
N LEU A 250 -16.21 -12.42 10.80
CA LEU A 250 -15.75 -13.17 11.98
C LEU A 250 -16.16 -14.65 11.93
N ALA A 251 -17.39 -14.96 11.51
CA ALA A 251 -17.85 -16.33 11.33
C ALA A 251 -17.04 -17.08 10.26
N LEU A 252 -16.77 -16.42 9.11
CA LEU A 252 -15.94 -16.93 8.02
C LEU A 252 -14.52 -17.24 8.50
N GLN A 253 -13.90 -16.30 9.23
CA GLN A 253 -12.57 -16.48 9.82
C GLN A 253 -12.53 -17.68 10.77
N ARG A 254 -13.51 -17.81 11.67
CA ARG A 254 -13.61 -18.94 12.61
C ARG A 254 -13.74 -20.28 11.89
N TRP A 255 -14.56 -20.35 10.83
CA TRP A 255 -14.69 -21.57 10.03
C TRP A 255 -13.38 -21.93 9.33
N LEU A 256 -12.74 -20.98 8.67
CA LEU A 256 -11.51 -21.22 7.93
C LEU A 256 -10.28 -21.42 8.84
N ALA A 257 -10.30 -20.99 10.10
CA ALA A 257 -9.20 -21.23 11.03
C ALA A 257 -9.03 -22.72 11.42
N ARG A 258 -10.05 -23.57 11.18
CA ARG A 258 -10.02 -25.01 11.53
C ARG A 258 -8.84 -25.74 10.87
N ARG A 259 -8.04 -26.45 11.67
CA ARG A 259 -6.83 -27.17 11.20
C ARG A 259 -7.11 -28.41 10.35
N GLU A 260 -8.33 -28.93 10.41
CA GLU A 260 -8.74 -30.13 9.69
C GLU A 260 -8.88 -29.90 8.19
N LEU A 261 -9.09 -28.64 7.78
CA LEU A 261 -9.19 -28.24 6.38
C LEU A 261 -7.83 -28.41 5.68
N ARG A 262 -7.81 -29.29 4.67
CA ARG A 262 -6.62 -29.54 3.82
C ARG A 262 -6.51 -28.57 2.65
N VAL A 263 -7.63 -27.97 2.26
CA VAL A 263 -7.68 -26.91 1.26
C VAL A 263 -6.94 -25.66 1.78
N ALA A 264 -6.06 -25.12 0.94
CA ALA A 264 -5.42 -23.83 1.19
C ALA A 264 -6.46 -22.71 1.03
N ARG A 265 -6.45 -21.73 1.94
CA ARG A 265 -7.53 -20.74 2.02
C ARG A 265 -7.03 -19.37 2.43
N TRP A 266 -7.33 -18.38 1.60
CA TRP A 266 -6.95 -16.99 1.86
C TRP A 266 -8.18 -16.11 1.97
N ILE A 267 -8.14 -15.14 2.88
CA ILE A 267 -9.07 -14.01 2.93
C ILE A 267 -8.28 -12.76 2.59
N LEU A 268 -8.74 -12.00 1.60
CA LEU A 268 -8.21 -10.69 1.25
C LEU A 268 -9.20 -9.63 1.75
N THR A 269 -8.71 -8.71 2.57
CA THR A 269 -9.56 -7.65 3.13
C THR A 269 -8.82 -6.32 3.21
N ARG A 270 -9.59 -5.25 3.44
CA ARG A 270 -9.09 -3.90 3.68
C ARG A 270 -9.01 -3.64 5.19
N LEU A 271 -8.21 -2.64 5.58
CA LEU A 271 -8.01 -2.29 6.99
C LEU A 271 -9.27 -1.68 7.64
N ASP A 272 -10.15 -1.07 6.85
CA ASP A 272 -11.40 -0.45 7.34
C ASP A 272 -12.45 -1.49 7.76
N ALA A 273 -12.28 -2.76 7.38
CA ALA A 273 -13.12 -3.86 7.86
C ALA A 273 -12.69 -4.42 9.23
N LEU A 274 -11.51 -4.04 9.74
CA LEU A 274 -11.01 -4.47 11.04
C LEU A 274 -11.54 -3.56 12.16
N ALA A 275 -11.36 -3.94 13.43
CA ALA A 275 -11.66 -3.01 14.52
C ALA A 275 -10.60 -1.89 14.59
N PRO A 276 -10.94 -0.70 15.12
CA PRO A 276 -9.94 0.36 15.31
C PRO A 276 -8.73 -0.09 16.14
N SER A 277 -8.93 -0.90 17.18
CA SER A 277 -7.83 -1.48 17.98
C SER A 277 -6.84 -2.27 17.14
N ASP A 278 -7.35 -3.05 16.20
CA ASP A 278 -6.58 -3.99 15.38
C ASP A 278 -5.71 -3.25 14.37
N VAL A 279 -6.19 -2.11 13.87
CA VAL A 279 -5.45 -1.24 12.95
C VAL A 279 -4.42 -0.39 13.68
N LEU A 280 -4.76 0.12 14.87
CA LEU A 280 -3.95 1.11 15.58
C LEU A 280 -2.87 0.49 16.48
N ILE A 281 -3.22 -0.56 17.23
CA ILE A 281 -2.37 -1.16 18.28
C ILE A 281 -1.80 -2.49 17.80
N GLU A 282 -2.67 -3.37 17.30
CA GLU A 282 -2.32 -4.77 17.04
C GLU A 282 -1.97 -5.05 15.58
N GLY A 283 -1.60 -4.04 14.79
CA GLY A 283 -1.28 -4.16 13.35
C GLY A 283 -0.14 -5.15 13.01
N GLN A 284 0.40 -5.87 13.99
CA GLN A 284 1.35 -6.97 13.88
C GLN A 284 0.90 -8.28 14.57
N ASN A 285 -0.06 -8.24 15.51
CA ASN A 285 -0.56 -9.37 16.31
C ASN A 285 -2.11 -9.36 16.45
N VAL A 286 -2.82 -9.00 15.38
CA VAL A 286 -4.28 -8.79 15.16
C VAL A 286 -5.25 -9.77 15.86
N PHE A 287 -4.76 -10.84 16.45
CA PHE A 287 -5.58 -11.97 16.86
C PHE A 287 -5.22 -12.53 18.24
N GLU A 288 -4.48 -11.85 19.11
CA GLU A 288 -4.01 -12.48 20.36
C GLU A 288 -5.02 -12.56 21.52
N GLU A 289 -6.03 -11.70 21.66
CA GLU A 289 -6.83 -11.76 22.91
C GLU A 289 -8.33 -11.44 22.76
N VAL A 290 -9.16 -12.49 22.62
CA VAL A 290 -10.58 -12.43 23.09
C VAL A 290 -11.12 -13.79 23.59
N GLU A 291 -10.59 -14.95 23.18
CA GLU A 291 -11.17 -16.26 23.54
C GLU A 291 -10.22 -17.15 24.36
N PRO A 292 -10.64 -17.64 25.54
CA PRO A 292 -9.89 -18.66 26.28
C PRO A 292 -9.80 -19.94 25.45
N GLY A 293 -8.58 -20.36 25.08
CA GLY A 293 -8.31 -21.66 24.44
C GLY A 293 -7.74 -21.62 23.02
N LEU A 294 -7.82 -20.49 22.30
CA LEU A 294 -7.25 -20.35 20.95
C LEU A 294 -5.95 -19.52 20.98
N LYS A 295 -4.78 -20.16 20.87
CA LYS A 295 -3.53 -19.45 20.56
C LYS A 295 -3.48 -19.15 19.05
N ARG A 296 -4.28 -18.16 18.60
CA ARG A 296 -4.58 -17.85 17.18
C ARG A 296 -3.34 -17.58 16.30
N ALA A 297 -2.23 -17.11 16.87
CA ALA A 297 -0.96 -16.94 16.14
C ALA A 297 -0.41 -18.26 15.55
N ARG A 298 -0.84 -19.43 16.04
CA ARG A 298 -0.47 -20.74 15.48
C ARG A 298 -1.41 -21.23 14.38
N GLU A 299 -2.51 -20.53 14.11
CA GLU A 299 -3.61 -21.00 13.25
C GLU A 299 -3.94 -20.06 12.09
N VAL A 300 -3.58 -18.78 12.22
CA VAL A 300 -3.77 -17.78 11.15
C VAL A 300 -2.43 -17.16 10.80
N THR A 301 -2.15 -17.05 9.50
CA THR A 301 -1.02 -16.31 8.97
C THR A 301 -1.49 -14.95 8.50
N THR A 302 -1.03 -13.85 9.11
CA THR A 302 -1.41 -12.51 8.67
C THR A 302 -0.32 -11.90 7.79
N ILE A 303 -0.70 -11.41 6.62
CA ILE A 303 0.18 -10.77 5.64
C ILE A 303 -0.30 -9.33 5.47
N TRP A 304 0.44 -8.39 6.05
CA TRP A 304 0.18 -6.96 5.94
C TRP A 304 0.96 -6.39 4.75
N MET A 305 0.25 -5.89 3.74
CA MET A 305 0.89 -5.27 2.57
C MET A 305 1.45 -3.86 2.86
N GLN A 306 1.14 -3.28 4.02
CA GLN A 306 1.64 -1.99 4.51
C GLN A 306 2.18 -2.10 5.94
N SER A 307 3.13 -3.00 6.20
CA SER A 307 3.67 -3.17 7.56
C SER A 307 4.66 -2.06 7.96
N SER A 308 4.71 -1.77 9.26
CA SER A 308 5.72 -0.88 9.85
C SER A 308 7.10 -1.55 10.01
N GLU A 309 7.18 -2.87 9.95
CA GLU A 309 8.43 -3.63 10.01
C GLU A 309 9.20 -3.62 8.69
N GLY A 310 10.52 -3.48 8.75
CA GLY A 310 11.37 -3.57 7.56
C GLY A 310 11.14 -2.46 6.51
N ARG A 311 10.60 -1.28 6.90
CA ARG A 311 10.26 -0.18 5.96
C ARG A 311 11.36 0.18 4.98
N ALA A 312 12.63 0.16 5.39
CA ALA A 312 13.74 0.47 4.48
C ALA A 312 13.86 -0.56 3.35
N ASN A 313 13.61 -1.84 3.64
CA ASN A 313 13.58 -2.91 2.65
C ASN A 313 12.32 -2.79 1.78
N GLN A 314 11.16 -2.55 2.39
CA GLN A 314 9.90 -2.36 1.65
C GLN A 314 9.95 -1.17 0.70
N ARG A 315 10.48 -0.03 1.14
CA ARG A 315 10.66 1.15 0.27
C ARG A 315 11.56 0.84 -0.92
N ARG A 316 12.65 0.09 -0.71
CA ARG A 316 13.55 -0.34 -1.80
C ARG A 316 12.86 -1.32 -2.74
N ALA A 317 12.14 -2.31 -2.21
CA ALA A 317 11.37 -3.27 -2.98
C ALA A 317 10.28 -2.59 -3.80
N PHE A 318 9.53 -1.66 -3.19
CA PHE A 318 8.50 -0.88 -3.85
C PHE A 318 9.06 0.00 -4.97
N ARG A 319 10.20 0.68 -4.75
CA ARG A 319 10.86 1.47 -5.81
C ARG A 319 11.24 0.60 -7.01
N LYS A 320 11.74 -0.62 -6.77
CA LYS A 320 12.04 -1.58 -7.84
C LYS A 320 10.77 -1.98 -8.59
N MET A 321 9.74 -2.40 -7.84
CA MET A 321 8.43 -2.78 -8.37
C MET A 321 7.79 -1.66 -9.21
N ALA A 322 7.73 -0.44 -8.69
CA ALA A 322 7.10 0.69 -9.35
C ALA A 322 7.82 1.08 -10.65
N LYS A 323 9.15 1.00 -10.68
CA LYS A 323 9.96 1.22 -11.89
C LYS A 323 9.73 0.14 -12.94
N ASP A 324 9.71 -1.14 -12.55
CA ASP A 324 9.41 -2.25 -13.47
C ASP A 324 7.98 -2.13 -14.03
N MET A 325 7.01 -1.87 -13.15
CA MET A 325 5.61 -1.67 -13.51
C MET A 325 5.45 -0.52 -14.51
N ALA A 326 6.08 0.64 -14.25
CA ALA A 326 6.03 1.76 -15.19
C ALA A 326 6.60 1.40 -16.56
N GLY A 327 7.70 0.64 -16.61
CA GLY A 327 8.30 0.21 -17.86
C GLY A 327 7.38 -0.71 -18.66
N ARG A 328 6.79 -1.72 -18.00
CA ARG A 328 5.80 -2.62 -18.61
C ARG A 328 4.61 -1.86 -19.19
N TYR A 329 4.09 -0.88 -18.46
CA TYR A 329 2.95 -0.07 -18.92
C TYR A 329 3.32 0.85 -20.09
N LEU A 330 4.51 1.46 -20.07
CA LEU A 330 5.01 2.26 -21.19
C LEU A 330 5.17 1.42 -22.46
N SER A 331 5.64 0.17 -22.34
CA SER A 331 5.76 -0.74 -23.49
C SER A 331 4.42 -1.13 -24.12
N GLN A 332 3.29 -1.01 -23.39
CA GLN A 332 1.95 -1.18 -23.96
C GLN A 332 1.47 0.01 -24.79
N MET A 333 2.14 1.17 -24.65
CA MET A 333 1.78 2.39 -25.38
C MET A 333 2.60 2.48 -26.67
N GLU A 334 1.93 2.38 -27.82
CA GLU A 334 2.58 2.36 -29.14
C GLU A 334 3.49 3.58 -29.39
N VAL A 335 3.10 4.77 -28.91
CA VAL A 335 3.85 6.02 -29.07
C VAL A 335 5.24 5.94 -28.42
N PHE A 336 5.35 5.26 -27.27
CA PHE A 336 6.60 5.08 -26.54
C PHE A 336 7.37 3.85 -27.04
N ASN A 337 6.67 2.74 -27.24
CA ASN A 337 7.28 1.46 -27.64
C ASN A 337 8.00 1.57 -28.99
N ARG A 338 7.40 2.22 -30.01
CA ARG A 338 8.03 2.45 -31.32
C ARG A 338 9.35 3.23 -31.25
N ARG A 339 9.55 4.02 -30.19
CA ARG A 339 10.76 4.83 -29.96
C ARG A 339 11.71 4.21 -28.94
N GLY A 340 11.41 3.00 -28.44
CA GLY A 340 12.20 2.32 -27.40
C GLY A 340 12.17 3.01 -26.03
N LEU A 341 11.19 3.88 -25.78
CA LEU A 341 11.07 4.66 -24.55
C LEU A 341 10.36 3.85 -23.45
N ASN A 342 11.05 2.84 -22.92
CA ASN A 342 10.48 1.88 -21.95
C ASN A 342 10.84 2.19 -20.49
N THR A 343 11.56 3.28 -20.24
CA THR A 343 12.00 3.67 -18.88
C THR A 343 11.41 5.01 -18.52
N LEU A 344 10.47 5.04 -17.56
CA LEU A 344 9.83 6.30 -17.14
C LEU A 344 10.86 7.30 -16.56
N GLY A 345 11.90 6.82 -15.88
CA GLY A 345 12.95 7.67 -15.33
C GLY A 345 13.66 8.54 -16.37
N ASP A 346 13.85 8.02 -17.58
CA ASP A 346 14.55 8.75 -18.66
C ASP A 346 13.71 9.90 -19.23
N LEU A 347 12.39 9.85 -18.98
CA LEU A 347 11.44 10.91 -19.36
C LEU A 347 11.34 12.01 -18.30
N LEU A 348 12.01 11.86 -17.15
CA LEU A 348 11.88 12.74 -16.00
C LEU A 348 13.23 13.38 -15.66
N SER A 349 13.43 14.63 -16.09
CA SER A 349 14.64 15.39 -15.76
C SER A 349 14.80 15.57 -14.25
N THR A 350 16.02 15.34 -13.76
CA THR A 350 16.45 15.64 -12.39
C THR A 350 17.16 16.99 -12.28
N HIS A 351 17.38 17.68 -13.40
CA HIS A 351 17.95 19.02 -13.44
C HIS A 351 16.94 20.06 -12.93
N VAL A 352 17.37 20.95 -12.05
CA VAL A 352 16.57 22.09 -11.59
C VAL A 352 17.21 23.37 -12.08
N ASP A 353 16.42 24.16 -12.80
CA ASP A 353 16.87 25.44 -13.31
C ASP A 353 17.07 26.43 -12.16
N THR A 354 18.02 27.34 -12.34
CA THR A 354 18.28 28.40 -11.38
C THR A 354 17.08 29.36 -11.28
N LEU A 355 16.92 29.96 -10.11
CA LEU A 355 15.87 30.98 -9.92
C LEU A 355 16.03 32.13 -10.93
N PRO A 356 14.90 32.67 -11.46
CA PRO A 356 14.93 33.88 -12.26
C PRO A 356 15.67 35.02 -11.55
N PRO A 357 16.37 35.92 -12.27
CA PRO A 357 17.23 36.95 -11.67
C PRO A 357 16.53 37.79 -10.59
N SER A 358 15.26 38.15 -10.80
CA SER A 358 14.47 38.92 -9.83
C SER A 358 14.18 38.17 -8.53
N LYS A 359 13.99 36.85 -8.58
CA LYS A 359 13.82 36.00 -7.39
C LYS A 359 15.16 35.76 -6.70
N ALA A 360 16.23 35.58 -7.47
CA ALA A 360 17.58 35.43 -6.93
C ALA A 360 18.04 36.70 -6.17
N GLU A 361 17.78 37.89 -6.71
CA GLU A 361 18.09 39.16 -6.04
C GLU A 361 17.30 39.31 -4.72
N LYS A 362 16.01 38.93 -4.72
CA LYS A 362 15.19 38.93 -3.50
C LYS A 362 15.75 37.98 -2.43
N LEU A 363 16.21 36.79 -2.84
CA LEU A 363 16.86 35.84 -1.93
C LEU A 363 18.14 36.42 -1.35
N ALA A 364 19.01 37.00 -2.19
CA ALA A 364 20.25 37.63 -1.74
C ALA A 364 19.99 38.75 -0.70
N LYS A 365 19.06 39.67 -1.01
CA LYS A 365 18.65 40.74 -0.07
C LYS A 365 18.14 40.20 1.26
N LYS A 366 17.43 39.07 1.24
CA LYS A 366 16.97 38.41 2.48
C LYS A 366 18.14 37.88 3.30
N VAL A 367 19.11 37.22 2.68
CA VAL A 367 20.31 36.73 3.39
C VAL A 367 21.10 37.89 4.00
N ASP A 368 21.27 38.99 3.25
CA ASP A 368 21.93 40.19 3.75
C ASP A 368 21.17 40.80 4.94
N ALA A 369 19.84 40.84 4.89
CA ALA A 369 19.01 41.30 6.00
C ALA A 369 19.15 40.40 7.23
N THR A 370 19.21 39.07 7.06
CA THR A 370 19.47 38.12 8.15
C THR A 370 20.83 38.36 8.78
N GLN A 371 21.88 38.57 7.98
CA GLN A 371 23.22 38.89 8.49
C GLN A 371 23.20 40.17 9.35
N ARG A 372 22.57 41.24 8.86
CA ARG A 372 22.46 42.52 9.59
C ARG A 372 21.65 42.39 10.88
N ARG A 373 20.54 41.65 10.83
CA ARG A 373 19.65 41.43 11.98
C ARG A 373 20.35 40.79 13.17
N TYR A 374 21.28 39.86 12.90
CA TYR A 374 22.03 39.15 13.93
C TYR A 374 23.46 39.68 14.11
N SER A 375 23.79 40.83 13.51
CA SER A 375 25.11 41.45 13.60
C SER A 375 26.28 40.51 13.29
N ILE A 376 26.10 39.61 12.31
CA ILE A 376 27.11 38.62 11.93
C ILE A 376 28.21 39.28 11.11
N THR A 377 29.46 39.10 11.52
CA THR A 377 30.64 39.69 10.87
C THR A 377 30.84 39.18 9.44
N ALA A 378 31.53 39.98 8.62
CA ALA A 378 31.84 39.61 7.23
C ALA A 378 32.77 38.38 7.16
N GLU A 379 33.72 38.27 8.09
CA GLU A 379 34.62 37.12 8.19
C GLU A 379 33.85 35.83 8.50
N ARG A 380 32.91 35.87 9.46
CA ARG A 380 32.09 34.71 9.81
C ARG A 380 31.22 34.25 8.64
N ARG A 381 30.59 35.20 7.94
CA ARG A 381 29.84 34.90 6.71
C ARG A 381 30.73 34.25 5.66
N ALA A 382 31.91 34.80 5.41
CA ALA A 382 32.84 34.26 4.41
C ALA A 382 33.29 32.82 4.75
N ASN A 383 33.49 32.51 6.03
CA ASN A 383 33.81 31.16 6.48
C ASN A 383 32.66 30.18 6.22
N LEU A 384 31.42 30.55 6.55
CA LEU A 384 30.23 29.74 6.25
C LEU A 384 30.01 29.58 4.73
N GLU A 385 30.23 30.62 3.94
CA GLU A 385 30.15 30.56 2.48
C GLU A 385 31.14 29.56 1.87
N ARG A 386 32.37 29.53 2.40
CA ARG A 386 33.41 28.55 2.00
C ARG A 386 32.97 27.13 2.32
N GLU A 387 32.44 26.92 3.52
CA GLU A 387 31.94 25.63 3.98
C GLU A 387 30.77 25.11 3.15
N VAL A 388 29.84 25.99 2.77
CA VAL A 388 28.72 25.65 1.88
C VAL A 388 29.21 25.32 0.48
N ALA A 389 30.17 26.08 -0.06
CA ALA A 389 30.77 25.81 -1.36
C ALA A 389 31.45 24.44 -1.39
N ASP A 390 32.28 24.14 -0.38
CA ASP A 390 32.95 22.85 -0.24
C ASP A 390 31.95 21.68 -0.19
N TYR A 391 30.81 21.85 0.48
CA TYR A 391 29.75 20.84 0.51
C TYR A 391 29.08 20.65 -0.86
N LEU A 392 28.72 21.74 -1.53
CA LEU A 392 28.03 21.71 -2.82
C LEU A 392 28.90 21.12 -3.93
N ASP A 393 30.20 21.45 -3.94
CA ASP A 393 31.18 20.88 -4.87
C ASP A 393 31.30 19.37 -4.67
N LYS A 394 31.37 18.90 -3.41
CA LYS A 394 31.38 17.46 -3.09
C LYS A 394 30.07 16.76 -3.47
N ALA A 395 28.95 17.46 -3.38
CA ALA A 395 27.62 16.94 -3.73
C ALA A 395 27.34 16.96 -5.24
N GLY A 396 28.15 17.68 -6.04
CA GLY A 396 27.90 17.90 -7.46
C GLY A 396 26.67 18.76 -7.77
N GLU A 397 26.20 19.55 -6.79
CA GLU A 397 25.05 20.46 -6.95
C GLU A 397 25.53 21.91 -7.00
N ASN A 398 25.77 22.47 -8.19
CA ASN A 398 26.20 23.86 -8.32
C ASN A 398 25.00 24.78 -8.63
N SER A 399 24.38 25.32 -7.58
CA SER A 399 23.15 26.11 -7.66
C SER A 399 23.23 27.30 -6.70
N ASP A 400 23.34 28.52 -7.24
CA ASP A 400 23.55 29.74 -6.45
C ASP A 400 22.41 30.04 -5.47
N ASP A 401 21.17 29.76 -5.87
CA ASP A 401 19.98 29.85 -5.02
C ASP A 401 20.03 28.86 -3.85
N LEU A 402 20.49 27.63 -4.08
CA LEU A 402 20.68 26.64 -3.02
C LEU A 402 21.78 27.08 -2.05
N LYS A 403 22.90 27.57 -2.57
CA LYS A 403 24.00 28.13 -1.76
C LYS A 403 23.51 29.23 -0.83
N LEU A 404 22.77 30.22 -1.35
CA LEU A 404 22.21 31.31 -0.56
C LEU A 404 21.19 30.82 0.48
N SER A 405 20.35 29.84 0.14
CA SER A 405 19.36 29.29 1.07
C SER A 405 20.01 28.48 2.20
N ILE A 406 21.03 27.67 1.91
CA ILE A 406 21.81 26.96 2.95
C ILE A 406 22.51 27.97 3.86
N LEU A 407 23.14 28.99 3.29
CA LEU A 407 23.80 30.05 4.06
C LEU A 407 22.81 30.75 5.01
N SER A 408 21.62 31.10 4.52
CA SER A 408 20.54 31.69 5.33
C SER A 408 20.24 30.86 6.59
N ILE A 409 20.12 29.53 6.43
CA ILE A 409 19.87 28.61 7.54
C ILE A 409 21.06 28.56 8.50
N LEU A 410 22.29 28.52 8.00
CA LEU A 410 23.49 28.49 8.85
C LEU A 410 23.68 29.78 9.66
N LEU A 411 23.33 30.94 9.10
CA LEU A 411 23.34 32.22 9.82
C LEU A 411 22.32 32.22 10.98
N GLU A 412 21.10 31.74 10.74
CA GLU A 412 20.06 31.59 11.78
C GLU A 412 20.47 30.55 12.84
N ARG A 413 21.15 29.46 12.45
CA ARG A 413 21.69 28.47 13.40
C ARG A 413 22.83 29.05 14.23
N TYR A 414 23.68 29.89 13.64
CA TYR A 414 24.73 30.60 14.38
C TYR A 414 24.11 31.48 15.46
N ALA A 415 23.17 32.35 15.07
CA ALA A 415 22.49 33.26 16.00
C ALA A 415 21.80 32.54 17.16
N ASN A 416 21.24 31.35 16.93
CA ASN A 416 20.59 30.54 17.98
C ASN A 416 21.56 29.78 18.90
N ARG A 417 22.80 29.57 18.47
CA ARG A 417 23.80 28.76 19.19
C ARG A 417 24.84 29.61 19.90
N THR A 418 24.85 30.91 19.64
CA THR A 418 25.67 31.90 20.31
C THR A 418 24.80 32.65 21.33
N PRO A 419 25.22 32.79 22.60
CA PRO A 419 24.46 33.52 23.61
C PRO A 419 24.18 34.96 23.13
N GLN A 420 22.94 35.42 23.23
CA GLN A 420 22.64 36.84 23.05
C GLN A 420 23.14 37.59 24.29
N ARG A 421 24.07 38.54 24.10
CA ARG A 421 24.65 39.34 25.17
C ARG A 421 23.59 40.22 25.85
N GLY A 422 23.73 40.44 27.16
CA GLY A 422 22.88 41.36 27.90
C GLY A 422 23.10 42.82 27.48
N LEU A 423 22.10 43.68 27.70
CA LEU A 423 22.09 45.11 27.34
C LEU A 423 23.23 45.98 27.94
N PHE A 424 24.14 45.41 28.74
CA PHE A 424 25.17 46.10 29.52
C PHE A 424 26.59 45.55 29.34
N GLU A 425 26.85 44.74 28.30
CA GLU A 425 28.21 44.29 27.98
C GLU A 425 28.88 45.26 26.99
N ASP A 426 29.47 46.32 27.54
CA ASP A 426 30.28 47.31 26.81
C ASP A 426 31.69 46.76 26.55
N GLU A 427 31.88 45.95 25.50
CA GLU A 427 33.13 45.89 24.70
C GLU A 427 32.97 44.97 23.45
N PRO A 428 33.36 45.42 22.24
CA PRO A 428 33.18 44.66 21.01
C PRO A 428 34.47 43.91 20.61
N GLU A 429 34.82 42.76 21.22
CA GLU A 429 36.02 42.05 20.69
C GLU A 429 36.10 40.52 20.83
N VAL A 430 35.12 39.83 21.42
CA VAL A 430 35.14 38.34 21.45
C VAL A 430 33.85 37.74 20.92
N GLU A 431 33.87 37.27 19.66
CA GLU A 431 32.79 36.47 19.09
C GLU A 431 32.55 35.23 19.97
N GLY A 432 31.31 35.03 20.41
CA GLY A 432 30.97 33.81 21.14
C GLY A 432 31.07 32.60 20.22
N GLU A 433 31.85 31.60 20.62
CA GLU A 433 31.89 30.32 19.90
C GLU A 433 30.50 29.67 19.95
N PRO A 434 30.00 29.15 18.82
CA PRO A 434 28.71 28.48 18.81
C PRO A 434 28.78 27.24 19.69
N SER A 435 27.77 27.04 20.54
CA SER A 435 27.66 25.87 21.43
C SER A 435 27.73 24.51 20.72
N ARG A 436 27.54 24.48 19.39
CA ARG A 436 27.73 23.30 18.53
C ARG A 436 28.28 23.70 17.15
N PRO A 437 29.11 22.86 16.52
CA PRO A 437 29.60 23.09 15.17
C PRO A 437 28.47 23.38 14.17
N LEU A 438 28.66 24.39 13.33
CA LEU A 438 27.82 24.62 12.16
C LEU A 438 28.43 23.80 11.04
N THR A 439 27.68 22.83 10.53
CA THR A 439 28.11 22.01 9.41
C THR A 439 27.09 22.08 8.28
N ALA A 440 27.55 22.44 7.09
CA ALA A 440 26.83 22.23 5.84
C ALA A 440 26.78 20.73 5.55
N GLY A 441 25.58 20.24 5.22
CA GLY A 441 25.37 18.82 4.97
C GLY A 441 24.03 18.57 4.30
N SER A 442 23.82 17.32 3.86
CA SER A 442 22.62 16.92 3.12
C SER A 442 21.32 17.30 3.83
N ALA A 443 21.28 17.13 5.15
CA ALA A 443 20.11 17.48 5.95
C ALA A 443 19.77 18.99 5.92
N VAL A 444 20.79 19.87 5.91
CA VAL A 444 20.61 21.32 5.81
C VAL A 444 20.19 21.72 4.40
N ALA A 445 20.80 21.10 3.39
CA ALA A 445 20.44 21.30 1.99
C ALA A 445 18.98 20.94 1.71
N ASP A 446 18.45 19.89 2.36
CA ASP A 446 17.03 19.56 2.25
C ASP A 446 16.11 20.64 2.82
N GLY A 447 16.45 21.17 4.00
CA GLY A 447 15.71 22.28 4.61
C GLY A 447 15.74 23.52 3.71
N ALA A 448 16.91 23.81 3.13
CA ALA A 448 17.08 24.89 2.15
C ALA A 448 16.19 24.70 0.91
N LYS A 449 16.06 23.47 0.41
CA LYS A 449 15.16 23.14 -0.71
C LYS A 449 13.68 23.34 -0.35
N ILE A 450 13.26 23.03 0.88
CA ILE A 450 11.89 23.31 1.37
C ILE A 450 11.64 24.83 1.49
N HIS A 451 12.61 25.59 2.00
CA HIS A 451 12.51 27.05 2.05
C HIS A 451 12.36 27.65 0.63
N LEU A 452 13.16 27.17 -0.32
CA LEU A 452 13.09 27.61 -1.72
C LEU A 452 11.76 27.23 -2.39
N LEU A 453 11.21 26.06 -2.08
CA LEU A 453 9.88 25.64 -2.52
C LEU A 453 8.80 26.64 -2.09
N HIS A 454 8.68 26.92 -0.80
CA HIS A 454 7.59 27.78 -0.28
C HIS A 454 7.78 29.27 -0.61
N GLN A 455 9.02 29.75 -0.65
CA GLN A 455 9.29 31.18 -0.83
C GLN A 455 9.39 31.59 -2.30
N PHE A 456 9.83 30.68 -3.17
CA PHE A 456 10.16 31.00 -4.56
C PHE A 456 9.54 30.04 -5.58
N ASP A 457 8.75 29.06 -5.15
CA ASP A 457 8.15 28.02 -6.00
C ASP A 457 9.22 27.20 -6.76
N ARG A 458 10.39 27.00 -6.13
CA ARG A 458 11.45 26.19 -6.71
C ARG A 458 11.02 24.72 -6.73
N PRO A 459 11.17 23.99 -7.85
CA PRO A 459 10.77 22.59 -7.94
C PRO A 459 11.40 21.73 -6.85
N TYR A 460 10.57 20.90 -6.21
CA TYR A 460 11.00 19.93 -5.18
C TYR A 460 10.56 18.50 -5.48
N TYR A 461 9.42 18.34 -6.15
CA TYR A 461 8.84 17.03 -6.48
C TYR A 461 9.13 16.72 -7.95
N TYR A 462 10.22 16.01 -8.22
CA TYR A 462 10.63 15.64 -9.57
C TYR A 462 11.52 14.40 -9.54
N GLY A 463 11.60 13.72 -10.69
CA GLY A 463 12.34 12.48 -10.85
C GLY A 463 11.56 11.25 -10.39
N ILE A 464 12.00 10.09 -10.88
CA ILE A 464 11.34 8.81 -10.62
C ILE A 464 11.36 8.40 -9.15
N ASP A 465 12.42 8.74 -8.42
CA ASP A 465 12.54 8.40 -6.99
C ASP A 465 11.55 9.19 -6.12
N ALA A 466 11.35 10.48 -6.42
CA ALA A 466 10.35 11.29 -5.75
C ALA A 466 8.93 10.79 -6.06
N LEU A 467 8.67 10.39 -7.31
CA LEU A 467 7.40 9.78 -7.71
C LEU A 467 7.13 8.47 -6.93
N CYS A 468 8.12 7.60 -6.82
CA CYS A 468 8.00 6.37 -6.03
C CYS A 468 7.74 6.67 -4.55
N ASP A 469 8.52 7.56 -3.95
CA ASP A 469 8.37 7.91 -2.53
C ASP A 469 7.03 8.58 -2.22
N ALA A 470 6.54 9.41 -3.14
CA ALA A 470 5.24 10.07 -3.02
C ALA A 470 4.05 9.12 -3.07
N SER A 471 4.26 7.89 -3.54
CA SER A 471 3.21 6.89 -3.67
C SER A 471 2.98 6.09 -2.39
N SER A 472 3.76 6.34 -1.33
CA SER A 472 3.60 5.68 -0.02
C SER A 472 3.39 4.17 -0.11
N GLU A 473 4.25 3.50 -0.89
CA GLU A 473 4.23 2.05 -1.10
C GLU A 473 2.89 1.51 -1.66
N ASN A 474 2.10 2.35 -2.33
CA ASN A 474 0.82 2.00 -2.94
C ASN A 474 0.92 2.08 -4.48
N ALA A 475 0.65 0.95 -5.15
CA ALA A 475 0.79 0.83 -6.59
C ALA A 475 -0.25 1.67 -7.37
N GLU A 476 -1.49 1.74 -6.90
CA GLU A 476 -2.53 2.57 -7.52
C GLU A 476 -2.21 4.07 -7.40
N GLN A 477 -1.70 4.52 -6.24
CA GLN A 477 -1.25 5.91 -6.09
C GLN A 477 -0.09 6.23 -7.04
N PHE A 478 0.86 5.31 -7.19
CA PHE A 478 1.95 5.47 -8.16
C PHE A 478 1.43 5.62 -9.58
N LEU A 479 0.54 4.72 -10.02
CA LEU A 479 -0.04 4.77 -11.37
C LEU A 479 -0.80 6.08 -11.58
N HIS A 480 -1.58 6.54 -10.61
CA HIS A 480 -2.32 7.81 -10.71
C HIS A 480 -1.42 9.05 -10.78
N LEU A 481 -0.30 9.07 -10.06
CA LEU A 481 0.67 10.16 -10.14
C LEU A 481 1.44 10.10 -11.47
N ALA A 482 1.88 8.90 -11.86
CA ALA A 482 2.59 8.66 -13.12
C ALA A 482 1.74 8.99 -14.35
N ALA A 483 0.43 8.72 -14.31
CA ALA A 483 -0.50 8.94 -15.41
C ALA A 483 -0.44 10.37 -15.97
N ARG A 484 -0.39 11.38 -15.09
CA ARG A 484 -0.30 12.79 -15.50
C ARG A 484 1.03 13.12 -16.17
N LEU A 485 2.12 12.54 -15.68
CA LEU A 485 3.45 12.73 -16.26
C LEU A 485 3.52 12.05 -17.64
N VAL A 486 3.09 10.80 -17.74
CA VAL A 486 3.08 10.02 -18.98
C VAL A 486 2.22 10.69 -20.05
N ALA A 487 1.00 11.15 -19.69
CA ALA A 487 0.12 11.86 -20.63
C ALA A 487 0.76 13.15 -21.18
N GLN A 488 1.50 13.88 -20.32
CA GLN A 488 2.22 15.07 -20.75
C GLN A 488 3.39 14.72 -21.69
N SER A 489 4.19 13.70 -21.36
CA SER A 489 5.28 13.22 -22.23
C SER A 489 4.74 12.69 -23.57
N GLU A 490 3.62 11.96 -23.56
CA GLU A 490 2.96 11.49 -24.78
C GLU A 490 2.52 12.67 -25.65
N THR A 491 1.90 13.70 -25.05
CA THR A 491 1.52 14.93 -25.73
C THR A 491 2.73 15.63 -26.37
N GLN A 492 3.88 15.65 -25.69
CA GLN A 492 5.11 16.20 -26.26
C GLN A 492 5.61 15.38 -27.45
N LEU A 493 5.57 14.04 -27.35
CA LEU A 493 5.96 13.13 -28.44
C LEU A 493 5.10 13.29 -29.69
N ILE A 494 3.77 13.39 -29.51
CA ILE A 494 2.81 13.63 -30.58
C ILE A 494 3.07 14.97 -31.27
N ARG A 495 3.50 15.98 -30.50
CA ARG A 495 3.87 17.31 -31.01
C ARG A 495 5.32 17.41 -31.50
N SER A 496 6.02 16.27 -31.66
CA SER A 496 7.41 16.20 -32.09
C SER A 496 8.37 17.03 -31.23
N LYS A 497 8.09 17.17 -29.94
CA LYS A 497 8.99 17.77 -28.94
C LYS A 497 9.76 16.69 -28.18
N SER A 498 10.79 17.10 -27.45
CA SER A 498 11.45 16.21 -26.49
C SER A 498 10.43 15.65 -25.50
N PRO A 499 10.42 14.33 -25.22
CA PRO A 499 9.51 13.72 -24.26
C PRO A 499 9.91 13.96 -22.80
N THR A 500 11.12 14.45 -22.57
CA THR A 500 11.67 14.67 -21.23
C THR A 500 11.02 15.88 -20.58
N LEU A 501 10.35 15.66 -19.46
CA LEU A 501 9.70 16.70 -18.68
C LEU A 501 10.73 17.43 -17.80
N SER A 502 10.68 18.76 -17.79
CA SER A 502 11.47 19.56 -16.84
C SER A 502 10.98 19.36 -15.40
N SER A 503 11.86 19.58 -14.43
CA SER A 503 11.54 19.46 -13.01
C SER A 503 10.37 20.36 -12.58
N GLN A 504 10.24 21.57 -13.14
CA GLN A 504 9.10 22.45 -12.88
C GLN A 504 7.78 21.88 -13.40
N VAL A 505 7.77 21.32 -14.62
CA VAL A 505 6.55 20.71 -15.18
C VAL A 505 6.13 19.50 -14.34
N GLN A 506 7.09 18.65 -13.97
CA GLN A 506 6.83 17.50 -13.09
C GLN A 506 6.25 17.95 -11.74
N HIS A 507 6.88 18.94 -11.09
CA HIS A 507 6.44 19.49 -9.80
C HIS A 507 4.99 19.98 -9.86
N ASN A 508 4.66 20.78 -10.87
CA ASN A 508 3.33 21.35 -11.02
C ASN A 508 2.26 20.27 -11.28
N LEU A 509 2.56 19.31 -12.17
CA LEU A 509 1.65 18.20 -12.48
C LEU A 509 1.41 17.31 -11.26
N LEU A 510 2.45 16.98 -10.50
CA LEU A 510 2.33 16.17 -9.29
C LEU A 510 1.52 16.89 -8.21
N ARG A 511 1.73 18.20 -8.00
CA ARG A 511 0.94 18.99 -7.04
C ARG A 511 -0.53 19.07 -7.42
N ALA A 512 -0.82 19.33 -8.69
CA ALA A 512 -2.18 19.35 -9.20
C ALA A 512 -2.85 17.98 -9.01
N ARG A 513 -2.15 16.89 -9.37
CA ARG A 513 -2.68 15.54 -9.23
C ARG A 513 -2.92 15.15 -7.77
N ALA A 514 -2.02 15.51 -6.87
CA ALA A 514 -2.17 15.23 -5.46
C ALA A 514 -3.39 15.96 -4.85
N ASP A 515 -3.63 17.20 -5.26
CA ASP A 515 -4.81 17.95 -4.83
C ASP A 515 -6.12 17.35 -5.39
N GLU A 516 -6.14 16.93 -6.66
CA GLU A 516 -7.27 16.19 -7.25
C GLU A 516 -7.59 14.92 -6.47
N MET A 517 -6.57 14.10 -6.16
CA MET A 517 -6.73 12.85 -5.42
C MET A 517 -7.34 13.08 -4.04
N ILE A 518 -6.88 14.11 -3.31
CA ILE A 518 -7.39 14.43 -1.97
C ILE A 518 -8.81 15.00 -2.03
N ARG A 519 -9.13 15.82 -3.03
CA ARG A 519 -10.50 16.34 -3.24
C ARG A 519 -11.48 15.21 -3.56
N GLY A 520 -11.05 14.23 -4.35
CA GLY A 520 -11.82 13.06 -4.75
C GLY A 520 -11.95 11.96 -3.68
N TRP A 521 -11.44 12.15 -2.47
CA TRP A 521 -11.67 11.22 -1.37
C TRP A 521 -13.15 11.07 -1.06
N ASP A 522 -13.63 9.84 -1.18
CA ASP A 522 -15.01 9.42 -0.93
C ASP A 522 -15.00 8.13 -0.13
N PHE A 523 -14.89 8.27 1.20
CA PHE A 523 -14.91 7.17 2.16
C PHE A 523 -15.45 7.67 3.51
N PRO A 524 -15.88 6.79 4.43
CA PRO A 524 -16.45 7.22 5.70
C PRO A 524 -15.49 8.14 6.49
N LEU A 525 -16.04 9.22 7.07
CA LEU A 525 -15.27 10.22 7.83
C LEU A 525 -14.14 10.94 7.04
N HIS A 526 -14.12 10.86 5.71
CA HIS A 526 -13.09 11.51 4.87
C HIS A 526 -12.90 13.01 5.16
N HIS A 527 -13.97 13.73 5.54
CA HIS A 527 -13.90 15.15 5.90
C HIS A 527 -13.10 15.39 7.20
N LEU A 528 -13.26 14.53 8.21
CA LEU A 528 -12.48 14.58 9.46
C LEU A 528 -11.03 14.15 9.24
N VAL A 529 -10.80 13.09 8.45
CA VAL A 529 -9.45 12.67 8.05
C VAL A 529 -8.73 13.79 7.30
N ARG A 530 -9.41 14.46 6.36
CA ARG A 530 -8.86 15.61 5.64
C ARG A 530 -8.53 16.77 6.58
N ARG A 531 -9.39 17.05 7.56
CA ARG A 531 -9.16 18.11 8.57
C ARG A 531 -7.95 17.79 9.44
N LEU A 532 -7.88 16.57 10.00
CA LEU A 532 -6.77 16.08 10.80
C LEU A 532 -5.44 16.16 10.03
N SER A 533 -5.40 15.58 8.82
CA SER A 533 -4.19 15.58 7.99
C SER A 533 -3.76 16.99 7.58
N LYS A 534 -4.71 17.90 7.32
CA LYS A 534 -4.41 19.32 7.07
C LYS A 534 -3.83 20.00 8.31
N GLY A 535 -4.42 19.77 9.49
CA GLY A 535 -3.93 20.33 10.75
C GLY A 535 -2.51 19.88 11.09
N ILE A 536 -2.20 18.60 10.86
CA ILE A 536 -0.85 18.06 10.99
C ILE A 536 0.08 18.77 9.98
N ALA A 537 -0.33 18.86 8.72
CA ALA A 537 0.48 19.46 7.66
C ALA A 537 0.79 20.94 7.93
N ASP A 538 -0.21 21.74 8.32
CA ASP A 538 -0.05 23.18 8.57
C ASP A 538 0.97 23.43 9.70
N GLN A 539 0.93 22.63 10.78
CA GLN A 539 1.92 22.72 11.86
C GLN A 539 3.32 22.24 11.43
N CYS A 540 3.39 21.18 10.63
CA CYS A 540 4.64 20.69 10.05
C CYS A 540 5.30 21.72 9.12
N ILE A 541 4.52 22.42 8.29
CA ILE A 541 5.01 23.52 7.44
C ILE A 541 5.57 24.63 8.33
N ALA A 542 4.79 25.08 9.31
CA ALA A 542 5.21 26.16 10.20
C ALA A 542 6.55 25.85 10.88
N LYS A 543 6.74 24.61 11.36
CA LYS A 543 8.01 24.17 11.94
C LYS A 543 9.14 24.08 10.91
N SER A 544 8.85 23.56 9.71
CA SER A 544 9.85 23.34 8.66
C SER A 544 10.37 24.65 8.05
N LEU A 545 9.61 25.74 8.17
CA LEU A 545 9.97 27.07 7.66
C LEU A 545 10.63 27.98 8.71
N GLU A 546 10.88 27.48 9.93
CA GLU A 546 11.71 28.19 10.91
C GLU A 546 13.09 28.48 10.32
N GLY A 547 13.61 29.70 10.51
CA GLY A 547 14.85 30.16 9.88
C GLY A 547 16.05 29.24 10.12
N ASN A 548 16.11 28.57 11.27
CA ASN A 548 17.20 27.66 11.63
C ASN A 548 17.04 26.23 11.12
N ALA A 549 15.91 25.91 10.47
CA ALA A 549 15.54 24.56 10.04
C ALA A 549 15.88 23.51 11.11
N SER A 550 15.31 23.64 12.31
CA SER A 550 15.64 22.82 13.47
C SER A 550 15.45 21.31 13.25
N LEU A 551 14.56 20.94 12.34
CA LEU A 551 14.31 19.57 11.88
C LEU A 551 14.90 19.26 10.50
N ASN A 552 15.95 20.00 10.10
CA ASN A 552 16.66 19.82 8.83
C ASN A 552 15.70 19.88 7.63
N GLY A 553 15.48 18.75 6.94
CA GLY A 553 14.57 18.64 5.80
C GLY A 553 13.10 18.91 6.12
N GLY A 554 12.74 19.04 7.40
CA GLY A 554 11.39 19.38 7.85
C GLY A 554 10.68 18.23 8.55
N ALA A 555 9.50 18.53 9.10
CA ALA A 555 8.61 17.54 9.70
C ALA A 555 7.54 17.10 8.71
N ASN A 556 7.11 15.85 8.83
CA ASN A 556 5.96 15.32 8.09
C ASN A 556 5.03 14.44 8.95
N ALA A 557 5.30 14.37 10.25
CA ALA A 557 4.56 13.53 11.17
C ALA A 557 4.33 14.21 12.52
N PHE A 558 3.31 13.77 13.24
CA PHE A 558 3.21 13.97 14.69
C PHE A 558 3.72 12.73 15.39
N GLY A 559 4.53 12.90 16.44
CA GLY A 559 4.91 11.83 17.35
C GLY A 559 4.09 11.94 18.63
N ILE A 560 3.30 10.91 18.93
CA ILE A 560 2.52 10.77 20.16
C ILE A 560 3.24 9.74 21.05
N PRO A 561 3.40 9.96 22.37
CA PRO A 561 3.98 8.95 23.25
C PRO A 561 3.24 7.61 23.10
N GLN A 562 3.97 6.50 22.95
CA GLN A 562 3.38 5.19 22.62
C GLN A 562 2.30 4.79 23.63
N GLU A 563 2.59 4.92 24.94
CA GLU A 563 1.65 4.62 26.02
C GLU A 563 0.34 5.41 25.93
N GLU A 564 0.40 6.65 25.44
CA GLU A 564 -0.78 7.50 25.25
C GLU A 564 -1.55 7.09 23.99
N PHE A 565 -0.83 6.72 22.93
CA PHE A 565 -1.42 6.26 21.67
C PHE A 565 -2.19 4.93 21.85
N ASP A 566 -1.64 4.01 22.64
CA ASP A 566 -2.25 2.70 22.91
C ASP A 566 -3.59 2.81 23.67
N GLN A 567 -3.86 3.95 24.32
CA GLN A 567 -5.12 4.21 25.01
C GLN A 567 -6.21 4.79 24.09
N ILE A 568 -5.88 5.22 22.87
CA ILE A 568 -6.83 5.89 21.96
C ILE A 568 -8.09 5.06 21.71
N PRO A 569 -8.02 3.75 21.36
CA PRO A 569 -9.23 2.97 21.09
C PRO A 569 -10.21 2.90 22.28
N LYS A 570 -9.70 2.98 23.51
CA LYS A 570 -10.52 2.91 24.73
C LYS A 570 -11.03 4.28 25.17
N GLN A 571 -10.17 5.31 25.14
CA GLN A 571 -10.47 6.63 25.70
C GLN A 571 -11.06 7.61 24.68
N TYR A 572 -10.75 7.43 23.39
CA TYR A 572 -11.15 8.34 22.31
C TYR A 572 -11.67 7.54 21.10
N PRO A 573 -12.81 6.83 21.22
CA PRO A 573 -13.32 5.91 20.20
C PRO A 573 -13.60 6.59 18.84
N ASP A 574 -14.03 7.85 18.85
CA ASP A 574 -14.26 8.61 17.61
C ASP A 574 -12.94 8.96 16.90
N LEU A 575 -11.92 9.40 17.65
CA LEU A 575 -10.58 9.59 17.11
C LEU A 575 -10.01 8.28 16.58
N ALA A 576 -10.24 7.16 17.28
CA ALA A 576 -9.78 5.84 16.85
C ALA A 576 -10.34 5.47 15.46
N LYS A 577 -11.63 5.74 15.21
CA LYS A 577 -12.26 5.55 13.90
C LYS A 577 -11.66 6.47 12.83
N ILE A 578 -11.43 7.75 13.15
CA ILE A 578 -10.82 8.70 12.20
C ILE A 578 -9.41 8.22 11.81
N LEU A 579 -8.60 7.80 12.80
CA LEU A 579 -7.27 7.26 12.55
C LEU A 579 -7.34 5.97 11.73
N GLN A 580 -8.26 5.06 12.05
CA GLN A 580 -8.48 3.83 11.30
C GLN A 580 -8.73 4.11 9.82
N PHE A 581 -9.72 4.96 9.49
CA PHE A 581 -10.01 5.31 8.09
C PHE A 581 -8.85 6.06 7.43
N GLY A 582 -8.15 6.92 8.18
CA GLY A 582 -6.95 7.60 7.69
C GLY A 582 -5.82 6.63 7.27
N VAL A 583 -5.60 5.57 8.04
CA VAL A 583 -4.64 4.51 7.69
C VAL A 583 -5.17 3.64 6.55
N ALA A 584 -6.42 3.20 6.64
CA ALA A 584 -7.04 2.31 5.66
C ALA A 584 -7.06 2.88 4.24
N TYR A 585 -7.20 4.19 4.10
CA TYR A 585 -7.22 4.91 2.83
C TYR A 585 -5.92 5.67 2.53
N ASN A 586 -4.84 5.34 3.26
CA ASN A 586 -3.48 5.85 3.03
C ASN A 586 -3.39 7.39 3.04
N ALA A 587 -4.09 8.04 3.98
CA ALA A 587 -3.88 9.45 4.32
C ALA A 587 -2.64 9.62 5.23
N PHE A 588 -2.38 8.66 6.10
CA PHE A 588 -1.16 8.61 6.89
C PHE A 588 -0.83 7.16 7.24
N VAL A 589 0.41 6.94 7.64
CA VAL A 589 0.92 5.66 8.13
C VAL A 589 1.26 5.81 9.61
N LEU A 590 0.96 4.77 10.37
CA LEU A 590 1.35 4.68 11.78
C LEU A 590 2.69 3.99 11.92
N ILE A 591 3.59 4.60 12.69
CA ILE A 591 4.91 4.05 12.98
C ILE A 591 4.99 3.86 14.50
N PRO A 592 4.53 2.72 15.02
CA PRO A 592 4.61 2.44 16.45
C PRO A 592 6.06 2.21 16.88
N ASN A 593 6.30 2.32 18.18
CA ASN A 593 7.58 2.00 18.83
C ASN A 593 8.79 2.72 18.23
N HIS A 594 8.59 3.93 17.68
CA HIS A 594 9.66 4.76 17.19
C HIS A 594 10.47 5.32 18.36
N SER A 595 11.68 4.78 18.59
CA SER A 595 12.55 5.23 19.67
C SER A 595 13.29 6.52 19.30
N ALA A 596 13.00 7.60 20.02
CA ALA A 596 13.67 8.90 19.87
C ALA A 596 13.71 9.64 21.21
N LYS A 597 14.85 10.28 21.52
CA LYS A 597 15.04 11.05 22.77
C LYS A 597 14.69 10.27 24.05
N ASN A 598 15.15 9.01 24.12
CA ASN A 598 14.90 8.09 25.25
C ASN A 598 13.41 7.84 25.56
N ARG A 599 12.55 7.97 24.56
CA ARG A 599 11.11 7.65 24.63
C ARG A 599 10.66 6.91 23.38
N ASN A 600 9.58 6.14 23.51
CA ASN A 600 8.92 5.50 22.38
C ASN A 600 7.72 6.34 21.95
N TRP A 601 7.62 6.54 20.64
CA TRP A 601 6.58 7.33 20.00
C TRP A 601 5.84 6.47 18.98
N CYS A 602 4.53 6.68 18.87
CA CYS A 602 3.79 6.32 17.68
C CYS A 602 3.76 7.55 16.75
N LEU A 603 4.35 7.43 15.57
CA LEU A 603 4.31 8.52 14.58
C LEU A 603 3.08 8.39 13.69
N VAL A 604 2.31 9.46 13.57
CA VAL A 604 1.28 9.65 12.54
C VAL A 604 1.93 10.38 11.37
N GLU A 605 2.53 9.63 10.43
CA GLU A 605 3.31 10.14 9.29
C GLU A 605 2.39 10.34 8.08
N LEU A 606 2.28 11.58 7.58
CA LEU A 606 1.43 11.90 6.43
C LEU A 606 1.90 11.17 5.16
N SER A 607 0.97 10.68 4.36
CA SER A 607 1.28 9.99 3.11
C SER A 607 1.77 10.94 2.02
N GLY A 608 2.51 10.41 1.04
CA GLY A 608 3.21 11.20 0.03
C GLY A 608 2.33 12.13 -0.80
N VAL A 609 1.08 11.74 -1.08
CA VAL A 609 0.09 12.61 -1.74
C VAL A 609 -0.20 13.85 -0.89
N LEU A 610 -0.38 13.70 0.42
CA LEU A 610 -0.53 14.82 1.33
C LEU A 610 0.75 15.66 1.45
N LEU A 611 1.92 15.03 1.42
CA LEU A 611 3.20 15.74 1.45
C LEU A 611 3.35 16.64 0.23
N ILE A 612 3.09 16.12 -0.97
CA ILE A 612 3.15 16.86 -2.23
C ILE A 612 2.19 18.05 -2.22
N ARG A 613 0.92 17.82 -1.87
CA ARG A 613 -0.10 18.88 -1.87
C ARG A 613 0.30 20.05 -0.99
N ASN A 614 0.78 19.75 0.21
CA ASN A 614 1.08 20.73 1.24
C ASN A 614 2.50 21.31 1.15
N GLY A 615 3.37 20.82 0.25
CA GLY A 615 4.74 21.33 0.15
C GLY A 615 5.69 20.81 1.24
N LEU A 616 5.47 19.61 1.76
CA LEU A 616 6.32 18.98 2.78
C LEU A 616 7.39 18.06 2.18
N THR A 617 8.40 17.74 2.97
CA THR A 617 9.47 16.82 2.56
C THR A 617 8.98 15.38 2.40
N LEU A 618 9.47 14.70 1.37
CA LEU A 618 9.31 13.26 1.18
C LEU A 618 10.33 12.44 2.00
N LYS A 619 11.26 13.10 2.70
CA LYS A 619 12.21 12.44 3.61
C LYS A 619 11.49 12.03 4.89
N ARG A 620 11.81 10.84 5.40
CA ARG A 620 11.17 10.25 6.58
C ARG A 620 11.94 10.59 7.85
N GLY A 621 11.23 10.58 8.99
CA GLY A 621 11.82 10.66 10.33
C GLY A 621 11.74 12.03 11.02
N GLY A 622 11.35 13.09 10.33
CA GLY A 622 11.08 14.38 10.97
C GLY A 622 9.67 14.44 11.56
N PHE A 623 9.54 14.63 12.87
CA PHE A 623 8.23 14.70 13.53
C PHE A 623 8.14 15.83 14.56
N LEU A 624 6.90 16.26 14.85
CA LEU A 624 6.58 17.17 15.94
C LEU A 624 6.12 16.37 17.16
N GLU A 625 6.72 16.64 18.32
CA GLU A 625 6.26 16.08 19.58
C GLU A 625 4.90 16.67 19.94
N ARG A 626 3.89 15.81 20.06
CA ARG A 626 2.50 16.14 20.33
C ARG A 626 1.88 15.11 21.29
N ARG A 627 0.67 15.38 21.71
CA ARG A 627 -0.15 14.55 22.60
C ARG A 627 -1.45 14.17 21.90
N VAL A 628 -2.18 13.20 22.44
CA VAL A 628 -3.48 12.75 21.89
C VAL A 628 -4.47 13.91 21.84
N HIS A 629 -4.47 14.80 22.85
CA HIS A 629 -5.33 15.98 22.86
C HIS A 629 -5.10 16.91 21.66
N ASP A 630 -3.86 16.99 21.14
CA ASP A 630 -3.56 17.78 19.94
C ASP A 630 -4.25 17.19 18.71
N LEU A 631 -4.34 15.85 18.61
CA LEU A 631 -5.07 15.19 17.53
C LEU A 631 -6.58 15.41 17.65
N VAL A 632 -7.12 15.30 18.86
CA VAL A 632 -8.55 15.55 19.14
C VAL A 632 -8.92 16.99 18.73
N ARG A 633 -8.15 17.98 19.17
CA ARG A 633 -8.37 19.39 18.83
C ARG A 633 -8.37 19.66 17.32
N LEU A 634 -7.60 18.91 16.53
CA LEU A 634 -7.60 19.04 15.07
C LEU A 634 -8.86 18.45 14.41
N THR A 635 -9.60 17.61 15.12
CA THR A 635 -10.84 16.98 14.62
C THR A 635 -12.10 17.72 15.04
N GLU A 636 -12.07 18.45 16.16
CA GLU A 636 -13.18 19.28 16.65
C GLU A 636 -13.53 20.43 15.67
N GLU A 637 -14.80 20.82 15.60
CA GLU A 637 -15.21 22.01 14.85
C GLU A 637 -14.73 23.26 15.58
N ALA A 638 -14.14 24.20 14.85
CA ALA A 638 -13.93 25.55 15.38
C ALA A 638 -15.31 26.11 15.73
N SER A 639 -15.59 26.21 17.02
CA SER A 639 -16.85 26.72 17.58
C SER A 639 -17.07 28.17 17.19
#